data_AF-A0A7J5WPZ2-F1
#
_entry.id   AF-A0A7J5WPZ2-F1
#
_cell.length_a   1.000
_cell.length_b   1.000
_cell.length_c   1.000
_cell.angle_alpha   90.00
_cell.angle_beta   90.00
_cell.angle_gamma   90.00
#
_symmetry.space_group_name_H-M   'P 1'
#
loop_
_entity.id
_entity.type
_entity.pdbx_description
1 polymer ?
#
loop_
_entity_poly.entity_id
_entity_poly.type
_entity_poly.pdbx_seq_one_letter_code
_entity_poly.pdbx_strand_id
1 'polypeptide(L)'
;MNSAKENNLYVVGIGASAGGLDAIQRLFDHIPPNIGLAFVIVQHLSPDFKSLMPELLAKHTNMPIFTAEEKQEVHPNCIYLTQRNKNLHIKGNKLYLLDLAPKQSLNLPIDVFFHSLGAEYKEKSIGIILSGTGSDGSRGIKTIKESGGIIMVQDPISAQFNGMPNAAILTGLADFITVPEEMVQVLNKIPQLRLNLDINQTIDSSDEMVYLNILDEVYKYAGIDFKLYKKNTLIRRIEKRMSLNNKDELSNYLTFLQTSPTELQHLKQDFLIGVTSFFRDKDAFDYLKLEVIPSLFKNKKPNDILRIWTVACSTGEEAYSIAMLVDDYIQENQLKNGYKIFATDVDSTAVQFASAGKFHISNATEIERKYLENYFIKNGESIQIIKRIRDKMVFSNHNAIKDNPFIRMDLVTCRNMLIYLNNASQQKILNNLLFALNTGGYLFLGSSESLNEVGVHFKVIENKWKIFKNISGSKPAPVYDYPEKAIGNLMHKGQKELESKSEQIARDRSDLVYYRLLSKKYSPSCIFFDNEFNIQYIKGDAGKYLFLQEGVFQSNLLRMIDKGLAILLQSHIKEITEPNKVVLIKDVVVNNGNTQNSYDLYLQKLSDVDGFKNSYLIHFNDVVVKVEKKVEFDKIPADYLNEEKIRDLDYSLTETKIQLQNVVEELETSNEELQASNEELMASNEELQSTNEELQSVNEELYTVNSELQDKNKELNWLNDDINNLFNSTEVGTLFLDGYLRIRKFTPSLQKHFKLNEKDIGRPIADFAASFKEEIRLKMINDSNKSLKELITIEEEIQDDANNFYIRRISPFITVDRKVDGVIITFVDITDLRKLYNALEIKEKIIEKESAYNRSIIENNSFYVIKTDLQGNYTYFNNYFSKMFGVKLSDWIGKSSLGLIIEDDHEDCIKTIEKCFAEPDKSFWVNLRKPSPNGIINSQWEFKILRDENGAFHEILCLGHEITSLIKKQEELQSLVNVNIEQKNRLMQFAHILSHNFRSHVANLKGIIKLTESLPEDQKLDFFEMVKTVANSLDETLVHLNETIKIQTNERIQIENISIAQSIKLVEHSLSLTISETNAQIVYDFPKSELVQANPAYLDSVLLNLISNSIKYCKKGVDPKITITLTQFPGYSQIMIQDNGMGIDLKKYGNMVFGIYKTFHGNKDAKGLGLFITRTQVEAMHGNIKIESEPGIGTTMIIELPFSDQISLS
;
A
#
# COMPACT_ATOMS: atom_id res chain seq x y z
N MET A 1 -29.29 33.27 -13.41
CA MET A 1 -29.73 31.92 -13.84
C MET A 1 -28.81 30.89 -13.19
N ASN A 2 -29.27 30.35 -12.07
CA ASN A 2 -28.67 29.21 -11.39
C ASN A 2 -29.15 27.93 -12.09
N SER A 3 -28.24 27.16 -12.68
CA SER A 3 -28.25 25.69 -12.60
C SER A 3 -27.08 25.13 -13.42
N ALA A 4 -25.86 25.18 -12.86
CA ALA A 4 -24.96 24.07 -13.11
C ALA A 4 -25.62 22.86 -12.42
N LYS A 5 -26.45 22.11 -13.15
CA LYS A 5 -26.99 20.85 -12.66
C LYS A 5 -25.78 19.99 -12.30
N GLU A 6 -25.62 19.72 -11.01
CA GLU A 6 -24.67 18.72 -10.53
C GLU A 6 -24.94 17.43 -11.31
N ASN A 7 -23.96 17.01 -12.11
CA ASN A 7 -24.10 15.83 -12.94
C ASN A 7 -24.08 14.61 -12.01
N ASN A 8 -25.28 14.10 -11.71
CA ASN A 8 -25.47 13.05 -10.72
C ASN A 8 -25.32 11.64 -11.29
N LEU A 9 -24.59 11.51 -12.40
CA LEU A 9 -24.46 10.29 -13.20
C LEU A 9 -23.28 9.44 -12.74
N TYR A 10 -23.50 8.14 -12.55
CA TYR A 10 -22.45 7.14 -12.40
C TYR A 10 -22.13 6.53 -13.77
N VAL A 11 -20.84 6.35 -14.04
CA VAL A 11 -20.35 5.79 -15.31
C VAL A 11 -19.58 4.50 -15.02
N VAL A 12 -20.01 3.44 -15.70
CA VAL A 12 -19.45 2.09 -15.61
C VAL A 12 -18.56 1.86 -16.82
N GLY A 13 -17.26 1.74 -16.60
CA GLY A 13 -16.30 1.28 -17.61
C GLY A 13 -16.18 -0.24 -17.56
N ILE A 14 -16.49 -0.93 -18.65
CA ILE A 14 -16.38 -2.39 -18.77
C ILE A 14 -15.19 -2.71 -19.68
N GLY A 15 -14.17 -3.36 -19.13
CA GLY A 15 -13.01 -3.85 -19.85
C GLY A 15 -13.09 -5.35 -20.09
N ALA A 16 -12.97 -5.77 -21.35
CA ALA A 16 -12.97 -7.19 -21.72
C ALA A 16 -12.06 -7.46 -22.93
N SER A 17 -11.67 -8.73 -23.14
CA SER A 17 -10.81 -9.14 -24.26
C SER A 17 -11.29 -10.47 -24.86
N ALA A 18 -10.39 -11.44 -25.07
CA ALA A 18 -10.72 -12.79 -25.53
C ALA A 18 -11.78 -13.44 -24.61
N GLY A 19 -12.86 -13.96 -25.21
CA GLY A 19 -13.98 -14.56 -24.45
C GLY A 19 -14.78 -13.57 -23.59
N GLY A 20 -14.61 -12.26 -23.80
CA GLY A 20 -15.32 -11.22 -23.07
C GLY A 20 -16.79 -11.03 -23.48
N LEU A 21 -17.16 -11.44 -24.70
CA LEU A 21 -18.52 -11.26 -25.24
C LEU A 21 -19.58 -11.99 -24.39
N ASP A 22 -19.34 -13.27 -24.07
CA ASP A 22 -20.26 -14.08 -23.26
C ASP A 22 -20.49 -13.46 -21.88
N ALA A 23 -19.41 -13.01 -21.24
CA ALA A 23 -19.49 -12.33 -19.94
C ALA A 23 -20.26 -11.01 -20.01
N ILE A 24 -20.09 -10.23 -21.08
CA ILE A 24 -20.84 -9.00 -21.32
C ILE A 24 -22.33 -9.32 -21.54
N GLN A 25 -22.66 -10.34 -22.34
CA GLN A 25 -24.05 -10.74 -22.59
C GLN A 25 -24.75 -11.17 -21.30
N ARG A 26 -24.13 -12.06 -20.51
CA ARG A 26 -24.65 -12.52 -19.22
C ARG A 26 -24.88 -11.37 -18.22
N LEU A 27 -24.00 -10.37 -18.24
CA LEU A 27 -24.16 -9.15 -17.44
C LEU A 27 -25.41 -8.36 -17.89
N PHE A 28 -25.54 -8.07 -19.19
CA PHE A 28 -26.65 -7.24 -19.70
C PHE A 28 -28.00 -7.96 -19.73
N ASP A 29 -28.05 -9.29 -19.77
CA ASP A 29 -29.27 -10.09 -19.60
C ASP A 29 -30.00 -9.81 -18.28
N HIS A 30 -29.25 -9.40 -17.26
CA HIS A 30 -29.77 -9.15 -15.92
C HIS A 30 -29.91 -7.67 -15.58
N ILE A 31 -29.32 -6.76 -16.38
CA ILE A 31 -29.37 -5.31 -16.13
C ILE A 31 -30.73 -4.73 -16.58
N PRO A 32 -31.51 -4.08 -15.71
CA PRO A 32 -32.74 -3.41 -16.10
C PRO A 32 -32.44 -2.16 -16.95
N PRO A 33 -33.24 -1.87 -18.00
CA PRO A 33 -32.99 -0.75 -18.92
C PRO A 33 -33.06 0.65 -18.27
N ASN A 34 -33.63 0.77 -17.07
CA ASN A 34 -33.78 2.04 -16.35
C ASN A 34 -32.96 2.10 -15.04
N ILE A 35 -31.75 1.51 -15.01
CA ILE A 35 -30.89 1.45 -13.81
C ILE A 35 -30.28 2.82 -13.38
N GLY A 36 -30.27 3.82 -14.26
CA GLY A 36 -29.73 5.16 -14.00
C GLY A 36 -28.21 5.28 -14.17
N LEU A 37 -27.54 4.25 -14.69
CA LEU A 37 -26.10 4.19 -14.95
C LEU A 37 -25.81 4.35 -16.45
N ALA A 38 -24.65 4.90 -16.80
CA ALA A 38 -24.15 4.87 -18.17
C ALA A 38 -23.03 3.83 -18.32
N PHE A 39 -23.01 3.07 -19.40
CA PHE A 39 -22.06 1.98 -19.62
C PHE A 39 -21.14 2.29 -20.80
N VAL A 40 -19.84 2.18 -20.61
CA VAL A 40 -18.84 2.32 -21.67
C VAL A 40 -18.03 1.04 -21.77
N ILE A 41 -18.14 0.34 -22.89
CA ILE A 41 -17.50 -0.95 -23.11
C ILE A 41 -16.25 -0.74 -23.97
N VAL A 42 -15.11 -1.12 -23.40
CA VAL A 42 -13.79 -1.05 -24.05
C VAL A 42 -13.29 -2.48 -24.23
N GLN A 43 -13.21 -2.91 -25.50
CA GLN A 43 -12.75 -4.25 -25.85
C GLN A 43 -11.50 -4.18 -26.72
N HIS A 44 -10.54 -5.08 -26.45
CA HIS A 44 -9.39 -5.27 -27.31
C HIS A 44 -9.78 -6.10 -28.55
N LEU A 45 -10.10 -5.45 -29.66
CA LEU A 45 -10.49 -6.07 -30.93
C LEU A 45 -9.31 -6.17 -31.91
N SER A 46 -9.20 -7.28 -32.66
CA SER A 46 -8.27 -7.38 -33.80
C SER A 46 -8.68 -6.37 -34.90
N PRO A 47 -7.74 -5.65 -35.54
CA PRO A 47 -8.04 -4.64 -36.58
C PRO A 47 -8.87 -5.20 -37.76
N ASP A 48 -8.74 -6.49 -38.03
CA ASP A 48 -9.19 -7.14 -39.26
C ASP A 48 -10.68 -7.57 -39.26
N PHE A 49 -11.41 -7.49 -38.13
CA PHE A 49 -12.76 -8.04 -38.03
C PHE A 49 -13.91 -7.01 -37.92
N LYS A 50 -14.89 -7.18 -38.82
CA LYS A 50 -16.33 -6.86 -38.70
C LYS A 50 -16.98 -6.83 -37.29
N SER A 51 -16.79 -5.86 -36.39
CA SER A 51 -17.42 -5.98 -35.05
C SER A 51 -18.97 -5.96 -35.15
N LEU A 52 -19.59 -7.14 -35.00
CA LEU A 52 -21.04 -7.36 -34.91
C LEU A 52 -21.58 -7.08 -33.49
N MET A 53 -20.78 -6.44 -32.63
CA MET A 53 -21.10 -6.22 -31.23
C MET A 53 -22.42 -5.47 -30.98
N PRO A 54 -22.75 -4.38 -31.70
CA PRO A 54 -24.03 -3.71 -31.52
C PRO A 54 -25.23 -4.66 -31.77
N GLU A 55 -25.16 -5.47 -32.83
CA GLU A 55 -26.23 -6.41 -33.20
C GLU A 55 -26.34 -7.57 -32.21
N LEU A 56 -25.20 -8.03 -31.67
CA LEU A 56 -25.16 -9.11 -30.67
C LEU A 56 -25.67 -8.64 -29.31
N LEU A 57 -25.30 -7.44 -28.84
CA LEU A 57 -25.79 -6.88 -27.58
C LEU A 57 -27.27 -6.49 -27.63
N ALA A 58 -27.76 -6.01 -28.79
CA ALA A 58 -29.16 -5.61 -28.95
C ALA A 58 -30.17 -6.75 -28.70
N LYS A 59 -29.72 -8.02 -28.73
CA LYS A 59 -30.56 -9.18 -28.39
C LYS A 59 -30.75 -9.39 -26.88
N HIS A 60 -29.88 -8.82 -26.05
CA HIS A 60 -29.82 -9.05 -24.61
C HIS A 60 -30.25 -7.82 -23.78
N THR A 61 -30.42 -6.65 -24.41
CA THR A 61 -30.84 -5.43 -23.71
C THR A 61 -31.65 -4.48 -24.59
N ASN A 62 -32.60 -3.76 -23.96
CA ASN A 62 -33.38 -2.70 -24.60
C ASN A 62 -32.75 -1.30 -24.44
N MET A 63 -31.57 -1.20 -23.82
CA MET A 63 -30.86 0.08 -23.70
C MET A 63 -30.36 0.56 -25.08
N PRO A 64 -30.40 1.87 -25.37
CA PRO A 64 -29.78 2.44 -26.57
C PRO A 64 -28.27 2.15 -26.61
N ILE A 65 -27.80 1.58 -27.72
CA ILE A 65 -26.40 1.25 -27.96
C ILE A 65 -25.84 2.22 -29.00
N PHE A 66 -24.78 2.93 -28.64
CA PHE A 66 -24.06 3.87 -29.51
C PHE A 66 -22.64 3.38 -29.78
N THR A 67 -22.17 3.55 -31.01
CA THR A 67 -20.73 3.51 -31.28
C THR A 67 -20.17 4.89 -30.96
N ALA A 68 -19.19 4.97 -30.07
CA ALA A 68 -18.72 6.25 -29.52
C ALA A 68 -18.16 7.18 -30.62
N GLU A 69 -18.66 8.40 -30.70
CA GLU A 69 -18.22 9.45 -31.63
C GLU A 69 -17.39 10.54 -30.93
N GLU A 70 -16.64 11.31 -31.72
CA GLU A 70 -15.83 12.42 -31.20
C GLU A 70 -16.70 13.48 -30.52
N LYS A 71 -16.40 13.79 -29.25
CA LYS A 71 -17.14 14.72 -28.38
C LYS A 71 -18.58 14.30 -28.06
N GLN A 72 -18.90 13.02 -28.14
CA GLN A 72 -20.23 12.51 -27.80
C GLN A 72 -20.52 12.65 -26.29
N GLU A 73 -21.68 13.19 -25.93
CA GLU A 73 -22.12 13.32 -24.54
C GLU A 73 -22.59 11.98 -23.95
N VAL A 74 -22.24 11.74 -22.68
CA VAL A 74 -22.64 10.54 -21.95
C VAL A 74 -23.95 10.79 -21.21
N HIS A 75 -24.95 9.96 -21.51
CA HIS A 75 -26.29 9.96 -20.93
C HIS A 75 -26.55 8.67 -20.11
N PRO A 76 -27.40 8.75 -19.05
CA PRO A 76 -27.85 7.56 -18.31
C PRO A 76 -28.59 6.56 -19.19
N ASN A 77 -28.61 5.30 -18.77
CA ASN A 77 -29.31 4.18 -19.43
C ASN A 77 -28.85 3.93 -20.87
N CYS A 78 -27.62 4.30 -21.21
CA CYS A 78 -27.05 4.15 -22.55
C CYS A 78 -25.77 3.33 -22.50
N ILE A 79 -25.49 2.59 -23.59
CA ILE A 79 -24.28 1.79 -23.78
C ILE A 79 -23.44 2.43 -24.88
N TYR A 80 -22.15 2.68 -24.63
CA TYR A 80 -21.20 3.25 -25.58
C TYR A 80 -20.10 2.23 -25.90
N LEU A 81 -19.90 1.95 -27.18
CA LEU A 81 -18.91 0.97 -27.67
C LEU A 81 -17.71 1.69 -28.30
N THR A 82 -16.50 1.16 -28.09
CA THR A 82 -15.28 1.72 -28.71
C THR A 82 -15.27 1.57 -30.24
N GLN A 83 -14.72 2.57 -30.94
CA GLN A 83 -14.47 2.50 -32.39
C GLN A 83 -13.21 1.68 -32.72
N ARG A 84 -13.11 1.21 -33.97
CA ARG A 84 -11.91 0.53 -34.46
C ARG A 84 -10.71 1.46 -34.46
N ASN A 85 -9.54 0.92 -34.11
CA ASN A 85 -8.26 1.61 -34.18
C ASN A 85 -8.24 2.98 -33.47
N LYS A 86 -9.05 3.15 -32.42
CA LYS A 86 -9.12 4.36 -31.60
C LYS A 86 -9.20 3.97 -30.13
N ASN A 87 -8.54 4.74 -29.27
CA ASN A 87 -8.69 4.65 -27.82
C ASN A 87 -9.77 5.63 -27.36
N LEU A 88 -10.55 5.25 -26.35
CA LEU A 88 -11.55 6.13 -25.73
C LEU A 88 -10.96 6.89 -24.55
N HIS A 89 -11.32 8.17 -24.45
CA HIS A 89 -10.96 9.04 -23.35
C HIS A 89 -12.17 9.88 -22.94
N ILE A 90 -12.49 9.99 -21.65
CA ILE A 90 -13.62 10.80 -21.16
C ILE A 90 -13.14 12.09 -20.50
N LYS A 91 -13.76 13.22 -20.83
CA LYS A 91 -13.48 14.53 -20.22
C LYS A 91 -14.69 15.46 -20.29
N GLY A 92 -15.06 16.12 -19.19
CA GLY A 92 -16.20 17.04 -19.16
C GLY A 92 -17.53 16.43 -19.62
N ASN A 93 -17.82 15.19 -19.18
CA ASN A 93 -18.99 14.40 -19.60
C ASN A 93 -19.07 14.04 -21.11
N LYS A 94 -17.95 14.15 -21.84
CA LYS A 94 -17.86 13.82 -23.28
C LYS A 94 -16.79 12.78 -23.56
N LEU A 95 -17.08 11.86 -24.47
CA LEU A 95 -16.14 10.88 -25.01
C LEU A 95 -15.31 11.50 -26.15
N TYR A 96 -14.00 11.27 -26.13
CA TYR A 96 -13.03 11.69 -27.13
C TYR A 96 -12.33 10.47 -27.68
N LEU A 97 -12.04 10.49 -28.98
CA LEU A 97 -11.35 9.42 -29.69
C LEU A 97 -9.89 9.80 -29.89
N LEU A 98 -8.99 9.03 -29.29
CA LEU A 98 -7.55 9.20 -29.44
C LEU A 98 -7.01 8.21 -30.47
N ASP A 99 -6.01 8.64 -31.26
CA ASP A 99 -5.27 7.74 -32.15
C ASP A 99 -4.45 6.71 -31.37
N LEU A 100 -4.26 5.53 -31.97
CA LEU A 100 -3.40 4.49 -31.41
C LEU A 100 -1.95 4.99 -31.32
N ALA A 101 -1.26 4.60 -30.25
CA ALA A 101 0.16 4.90 -30.09
C ALA A 101 1.00 4.27 -31.23
N PRO A 102 2.16 4.86 -31.61
CA PRO A 102 2.99 4.35 -32.70
C PRO A 102 3.45 2.90 -32.47
N LYS A 103 3.72 2.16 -33.56
CA LYS A 103 3.98 0.68 -33.64
C LYS A 103 5.01 0.07 -32.66
N GLN A 104 5.71 0.86 -31.84
CA GLN A 104 6.72 0.40 -30.87
C GLN A 104 6.25 0.39 -29.41
N SER A 105 5.06 0.91 -29.08
CA SER A 105 4.52 0.89 -27.71
C SER A 105 3.31 -0.05 -27.57
N LEU A 106 3.22 -0.79 -26.46
CA LEU A 106 2.04 -1.59 -26.12
C LEU A 106 0.81 -0.68 -26.00
N ASN A 107 -0.24 -0.93 -26.77
CA ASN A 107 -1.51 -0.22 -26.65
C ASN A 107 -2.42 -0.95 -25.65
N LEU A 108 -2.80 -0.27 -24.56
CA LEU A 108 -3.62 -0.79 -23.46
C LEU A 108 -4.91 0.05 -23.35
N PRO A 109 -5.90 -0.16 -24.24
CA PRO A 109 -7.08 0.69 -24.34
C PRO A 109 -7.94 0.74 -23.08
N ILE A 110 -8.02 -0.37 -22.33
CA ILE A 110 -8.83 -0.43 -21.10
C ILE A 110 -8.19 0.44 -20.03
N ASP A 111 -6.86 0.33 -19.85
CA ASP A 111 -6.12 1.19 -18.94
C ASP A 111 -6.32 2.67 -19.29
N VAL A 112 -6.16 3.06 -20.55
CA VAL A 112 -6.31 4.47 -21.00
C VAL A 112 -7.67 5.03 -20.62
N PHE A 113 -8.74 4.27 -20.90
CA PHE A 113 -10.09 4.72 -20.59
C PHE A 113 -10.31 4.81 -19.07
N PHE A 114 -9.92 3.78 -18.30
CA PHE A 114 -10.11 3.74 -16.85
C PHE A 114 -9.36 4.88 -16.12
N HIS A 115 -8.18 5.29 -16.61
CA HIS A 115 -7.49 6.47 -16.09
C HIS A 115 -8.33 7.74 -16.25
N SER A 116 -8.88 7.97 -17.45
CA SER A 116 -9.72 9.14 -17.72
C SER A 116 -11.05 9.10 -16.95
N LEU A 117 -11.64 7.91 -16.81
CA LEU A 117 -12.87 7.67 -16.07
C LEU A 117 -12.71 7.99 -14.57
N GLY A 118 -11.64 7.47 -13.95
CA GLY A 118 -11.32 7.75 -12.55
C GLY A 118 -11.04 9.23 -12.30
N ALA A 119 -10.29 9.88 -13.20
CA ALA A 119 -9.95 11.30 -13.07
C ALA A 119 -11.18 12.23 -13.17
N GLU A 120 -12.11 11.94 -14.07
CA GLU A 120 -13.28 12.78 -14.34
C GLU A 120 -14.44 12.52 -13.37
N TYR A 121 -14.86 11.26 -13.21
CA TYR A 121 -16.04 10.91 -12.39
C TYR A 121 -15.70 10.62 -10.93
N LYS A 122 -14.41 10.46 -10.60
CA LYS A 122 -13.92 10.22 -9.23
C LYS A 122 -14.68 9.09 -8.54
N GLU A 123 -15.34 9.37 -7.42
CA GLU A 123 -16.14 8.41 -6.66
C GLU A 123 -17.36 7.85 -7.40
N LYS A 124 -17.78 8.49 -8.49
CA LYS A 124 -18.86 8.02 -9.37
C LYS A 124 -18.39 7.14 -10.52
N SER A 125 -17.10 6.76 -10.53
CA SER A 125 -16.54 5.81 -11.49
C SER A 125 -16.67 4.37 -11.00
N ILE A 126 -17.11 3.49 -11.87
CA ILE A 126 -17.17 2.04 -11.62
C ILE A 126 -16.36 1.35 -12.71
N GLY A 127 -15.34 0.60 -12.33
CA GLY A 127 -14.52 -0.20 -13.25
C GLY A 127 -14.90 -1.68 -13.14
N ILE A 128 -15.27 -2.31 -14.25
CA ILE A 128 -15.57 -3.74 -14.33
C ILE A 128 -14.54 -4.40 -15.24
N ILE A 129 -13.84 -5.42 -14.74
CA ILE A 129 -12.94 -6.27 -15.55
C ILE A 129 -13.59 -7.64 -15.72
N LEU A 130 -13.82 -8.02 -16.98
CA LEU A 130 -14.40 -9.30 -17.36
C LEU A 130 -13.35 -10.21 -18.03
N SER A 131 -13.80 -11.40 -18.45
CA SER A 131 -13.03 -12.41 -19.17
C SER A 131 -12.12 -11.81 -20.27
N GLY A 132 -10.86 -12.25 -20.27
CA GLY A 132 -9.84 -11.73 -21.16
C GLY A 132 -8.43 -12.27 -20.86
N THR A 133 -7.54 -12.11 -21.83
CA THR A 133 -6.12 -12.46 -21.71
C THR A 133 -5.26 -11.22 -21.53
N GLY A 134 -4.18 -11.32 -20.74
CA GLY A 134 -3.24 -10.21 -20.49
C GLY A 134 -3.52 -9.47 -19.18
N SER A 135 -3.01 -8.24 -19.07
CA SER A 135 -3.11 -7.41 -17.86
C SER A 135 -3.72 -6.03 -18.11
N ASP A 136 -4.34 -5.81 -19.28
CA ASP A 136 -4.98 -4.53 -19.62
C ASP A 136 -6.17 -4.27 -18.69
N GLY A 137 -6.24 -3.07 -18.13
CA GLY A 137 -7.20 -2.67 -17.11
C GLY A 137 -6.66 -2.73 -15.68
N SER A 138 -5.63 -3.53 -15.39
CA SER A 138 -5.04 -3.65 -14.04
C SER A 138 -4.41 -2.34 -13.52
N ARG A 139 -3.91 -1.48 -14.42
CA ARG A 139 -3.37 -0.17 -14.04
C ARG A 139 -4.48 0.88 -13.95
N GLY A 140 -5.47 0.78 -14.83
CA GLY A 140 -6.64 1.63 -14.85
C GLY A 140 -7.49 1.53 -13.58
N ILE A 141 -7.71 0.32 -13.07
CA ILE A 141 -8.48 0.10 -11.83
C ILE A 141 -7.82 0.80 -10.64
N LYS A 142 -6.49 0.95 -10.64
CA LYS A 142 -5.76 1.69 -9.62
C LYS A 142 -6.20 3.16 -9.57
N THR A 143 -6.28 3.81 -10.73
CA THR A 143 -6.70 5.22 -10.84
C THR A 143 -8.15 5.43 -10.42
N ILE A 144 -9.05 4.53 -10.83
CA ILE A 144 -10.44 4.52 -10.37
C ILE A 144 -10.47 4.38 -8.84
N LYS A 145 -9.70 3.45 -8.29
CA LYS A 145 -9.64 3.20 -6.85
C LYS A 145 -9.10 4.38 -6.05
N GLU A 146 -8.01 4.99 -6.52
CA GLU A 146 -7.40 6.19 -5.93
C GLU A 146 -8.39 7.36 -5.87
N SER A 147 -9.23 7.48 -6.90
CA SER A 147 -10.26 8.51 -7.01
C SER A 147 -11.53 8.17 -6.25
N GLY A 148 -11.57 7.02 -5.57
CA GLY A 148 -12.68 6.56 -4.75
C GLY A 148 -13.74 5.76 -5.50
N GLY A 149 -13.54 5.39 -6.75
CA GLY A 149 -14.47 4.53 -7.50
C GLY A 149 -14.53 3.09 -7.00
N ILE A 150 -15.43 2.30 -7.60
CA ILE A 150 -15.70 0.90 -7.26
C ILE A 150 -15.12 -0.02 -8.33
N ILE A 151 -14.43 -1.09 -7.94
CA ILE A 151 -13.85 -2.07 -8.85
C ILE A 151 -14.55 -3.42 -8.71
N MET A 152 -15.14 -3.92 -9.79
CA MET A 152 -15.69 -5.27 -9.85
C MET A 152 -14.86 -6.11 -10.83
N VAL A 153 -14.58 -7.35 -10.47
CA VAL A 153 -13.82 -8.28 -11.31
C VAL A 153 -14.61 -9.58 -11.43
N GLN A 154 -14.67 -10.13 -12.63
CA GLN A 154 -15.30 -11.42 -12.86
C GLN A 154 -14.55 -12.52 -12.09
N ASP A 155 -15.28 -13.42 -11.43
CA ASP A 155 -14.69 -14.61 -10.83
C ASP A 155 -13.87 -15.38 -11.88
N PRO A 156 -12.55 -15.58 -11.68
CA PRO A 156 -11.67 -16.31 -12.59
C PRO A 156 -12.17 -17.71 -12.97
N ILE A 157 -12.94 -18.37 -12.10
CA ILE A 157 -13.50 -19.70 -12.36
C ILE A 157 -14.62 -19.63 -13.41
N SER A 158 -15.40 -18.54 -13.40
CA SER A 158 -16.49 -18.30 -14.35
C SER A 158 -16.02 -17.69 -15.68
N ALA A 159 -14.78 -17.20 -15.74
CA ALA A 159 -14.22 -16.54 -16.90
C ALA A 159 -13.66 -17.56 -17.91
N GLN A 160 -14.07 -17.45 -19.18
CA GLN A 160 -13.52 -18.29 -20.25
C GLN A 160 -12.00 -18.11 -20.40
N PHE A 161 -11.52 -16.87 -20.21
CA PHE A 161 -10.11 -16.55 -20.07
C PHE A 161 -9.90 -15.76 -18.79
N ASN A 162 -9.11 -16.34 -17.88
CA ASN A 162 -8.93 -15.82 -16.53
C ASN A 162 -7.70 -14.90 -16.37
N GLY A 163 -6.95 -14.63 -17.43
CA GLY A 163 -5.71 -13.84 -17.37
C GLY A 163 -5.93 -12.41 -16.86
N MET A 164 -6.87 -11.68 -17.48
CA MET A 164 -7.21 -10.31 -17.07
C MET A 164 -7.86 -10.26 -15.68
N PRO A 165 -8.87 -11.10 -15.36
CA PRO A 165 -9.41 -11.20 -14.00
C PRO A 165 -8.35 -11.47 -12.93
N ASN A 166 -7.47 -12.45 -13.13
CA ASN A 166 -6.40 -12.75 -12.18
C ASN A 166 -5.43 -11.57 -12.03
N ALA A 167 -5.04 -10.92 -13.13
CA ALA A 167 -4.18 -9.75 -13.08
C ALA A 167 -4.81 -8.59 -12.28
N ALA A 168 -6.12 -8.35 -12.44
CA ALA A 168 -6.86 -7.35 -11.68
C ALA A 168 -6.98 -7.72 -10.19
N ILE A 169 -7.27 -8.99 -9.86
CA ILE A 169 -7.37 -9.48 -8.47
C ILE A 169 -6.02 -9.41 -7.75
N LEU A 170 -4.93 -9.76 -8.44
CA LEU A 170 -3.57 -9.70 -7.88
C LEU A 170 -3.14 -8.29 -7.49
N THR A 171 -3.79 -7.23 -8.00
CA THR A 171 -3.54 -5.86 -7.52
C THR A 171 -4.00 -5.64 -6.08
N GLY A 172 -4.88 -6.51 -5.56
CA GLY A 172 -5.52 -6.34 -4.25
C GLY A 172 -6.57 -5.23 -4.19
N LEU A 173 -6.94 -4.64 -5.35
CA LEU A 173 -7.85 -3.49 -5.43
C LEU A 173 -9.29 -3.85 -5.83
N ALA A 174 -9.56 -5.10 -6.16
CA ALA A 174 -10.89 -5.58 -6.51
C ALA A 174 -11.84 -5.50 -5.29
N ASP A 175 -12.93 -4.74 -5.41
CA ASP A 175 -13.94 -4.63 -4.35
C ASP A 175 -14.90 -5.81 -4.33
N PHE A 176 -15.22 -6.33 -5.50
CA PHE A 176 -16.13 -7.46 -5.69
C PHE A 176 -15.50 -8.44 -6.69
N ILE A 177 -15.44 -9.70 -6.31
CA ILE A 177 -15.04 -10.81 -7.19
C ILE A 177 -16.25 -11.73 -7.27
N THR A 178 -16.96 -11.71 -8.39
CA THR A 178 -18.21 -12.47 -8.54
C THR A 178 -18.51 -12.76 -10.01
N VAL A 179 -19.50 -13.60 -10.27
CA VAL A 179 -20.01 -13.91 -11.62
C VAL A 179 -20.80 -12.71 -12.20
N PRO A 180 -20.85 -12.55 -13.54
CA PRO A 180 -21.50 -11.39 -14.17
C PRO A 180 -22.95 -11.15 -13.74
N GLU A 181 -23.72 -12.19 -13.45
CA GLU A 181 -25.12 -12.09 -13.04
C GLU A 181 -25.28 -11.45 -11.65
N GLU A 182 -24.38 -11.78 -10.73
CA GLU A 182 -24.40 -11.26 -9.35
C GLU A 182 -23.86 -9.82 -9.28
N MET A 183 -22.98 -9.41 -10.21
CA MET A 183 -22.53 -8.02 -10.30
C MET A 183 -23.71 -7.04 -10.41
N VAL A 184 -24.78 -7.46 -11.08
CA VAL A 184 -25.98 -6.62 -11.26
C VAL A 184 -26.67 -6.32 -9.93
N GLN A 185 -26.67 -7.26 -8.98
CA GLN A 185 -27.23 -7.01 -7.66
C GLN A 185 -26.48 -5.88 -6.94
N VAL A 186 -25.15 -5.83 -7.11
CA VAL A 186 -24.32 -4.76 -6.57
C VAL A 186 -24.57 -3.45 -7.32
N LEU A 187 -24.61 -3.49 -8.66
CA LEU A 187 -24.90 -2.32 -9.49
C LEU A 187 -26.28 -1.70 -9.20
N ASN A 188 -27.30 -2.50 -8.90
CA ASN A 188 -28.63 -2.02 -8.52
C ASN A 188 -28.63 -1.28 -7.17
N LYS A 189 -27.78 -1.72 -6.23
CA LYS A 189 -27.66 -1.09 -4.91
C LYS A 189 -26.86 0.21 -4.96
N ILE A 190 -25.89 0.36 -5.87
CA ILE A 190 -24.99 1.54 -5.91
C ILE A 190 -25.71 2.89 -6.05
N PRO A 191 -26.68 3.08 -6.98
CA PRO A 191 -27.47 4.31 -7.04
C PRO A 191 -28.34 4.54 -5.80
N GLN A 192 -28.73 3.48 -5.09
CA GLN A 192 -29.64 3.50 -3.93
C GLN A 192 -28.92 3.62 -2.58
N LEU A 193 -27.59 3.41 -2.53
CA LEU A 193 -26.74 3.50 -1.32
C LEU A 193 -26.58 4.93 -0.76
N ARG A 194 -27.45 5.87 -1.14
CA ARG A 194 -27.58 7.15 -0.44
C ARG A 194 -28.31 6.92 0.87
N LEU A 195 -27.58 6.64 1.94
CA LEU A 195 -27.92 7.34 3.17
C LEU A 195 -27.77 8.83 2.84
N ASN A 196 -28.88 9.55 2.80
CA ASN A 196 -28.88 11.01 2.78
C ASN A 196 -28.28 11.52 4.10
N LEU A 197 -26.98 11.37 4.27
CA LEU A 197 -26.19 12.23 5.14
C LEU A 197 -25.81 13.47 4.32
N ASP A 198 -26.83 14.17 3.82
CA ASP A 198 -26.67 15.54 3.36
C ASP A 198 -26.33 16.36 4.61
N ILE A 199 -25.04 16.66 4.77
CA ILE A 199 -24.45 17.37 5.93
C ILE A 199 -25.06 18.77 6.17
N ASN A 200 -25.92 19.24 5.25
CA ASN A 200 -26.63 20.51 5.36
C ASN A 200 -28.09 20.39 5.85
N GLN A 201 -28.60 19.18 6.11
CA GLN A 201 -29.87 18.97 6.80
C GLN A 201 -29.64 18.04 8.01
N THR A 202 -30.25 18.42 9.13
CA THR A 202 -30.15 17.83 10.47
C THR A 202 -30.03 16.30 10.46
N ILE A 203 -28.84 15.80 10.80
CA ILE A 203 -28.59 14.38 11.10
C ILE A 203 -29.42 14.01 12.33
N ASP A 204 -30.11 12.87 12.30
CA ASP A 204 -30.75 12.31 13.49
C ASP A 204 -29.64 11.93 14.49
N SER A 205 -29.68 12.47 15.70
CA SER A 205 -28.57 12.39 16.67
C SER A 205 -28.11 10.95 17.01
N SER A 206 -28.96 9.95 16.75
CA SER A 206 -28.65 8.53 16.93
C SER A 206 -27.59 8.00 15.96
N ASP A 207 -27.67 8.33 14.67
CA ASP A 207 -26.80 7.73 13.64
C ASP A 207 -25.37 8.26 13.71
N GLU A 208 -25.21 9.52 14.11
CA GLU A 208 -23.91 10.10 14.37
C GLU A 208 -23.22 9.45 15.57
N MET A 209 -23.98 9.11 16.61
CA MET A 209 -23.48 8.37 17.78
C MET A 209 -23.04 6.96 17.40
N VAL A 210 -23.83 6.25 16.58
CA VAL A 210 -23.48 4.90 16.09
C VAL A 210 -22.24 4.92 15.20
N TYR A 211 -22.12 5.91 14.32
CA TYR A 211 -20.91 6.12 13.51
C TYR A 211 -19.66 6.33 14.38
N LEU A 212 -19.74 7.18 15.41
CA LEU A 212 -18.63 7.41 16.33
C LEU A 212 -18.26 6.13 17.10
N ASN A 213 -19.26 5.34 17.50
CA ASN A 213 -19.04 4.06 18.17
C ASN A 213 -18.35 3.03 17.25
N ILE A 214 -18.68 2.99 15.96
CA ILE A 214 -17.96 2.16 14.98
C ILE A 214 -16.48 2.55 14.92
N LEU A 215 -16.19 3.85 14.85
CA LEU A 215 -14.80 4.33 14.86
C LEU A 215 -14.08 3.99 16.18
N ASP A 216 -14.78 4.02 17.30
CA ASP A 216 -14.21 3.64 18.61
C ASP A 216 -13.91 2.14 18.70
N GLU A 217 -14.75 1.26 18.13
CA GLU A 217 -14.44 -0.17 18.05
C GLU A 217 -13.22 -0.44 17.15
N VAL A 218 -13.14 0.23 15.99
CA VAL A 218 -11.95 0.14 15.12
C VAL A 218 -10.72 0.70 15.84
N TYR A 219 -10.85 1.79 16.60
CA TYR A 219 -9.75 2.35 17.38
C TYR A 219 -9.25 1.39 18.47
N LYS A 220 -10.16 0.75 19.22
CA LYS A 220 -9.80 -0.27 20.24
C LYS A 220 -9.05 -1.45 19.63
N TYR A 221 -9.47 -1.88 18.44
CA TYR A 221 -8.84 -3.01 17.74
C TYR A 221 -7.50 -2.62 17.08
N ALA A 222 -7.45 -1.50 16.36
CA ALA A 222 -6.33 -1.13 15.49
C ALA A 222 -5.32 -0.15 16.13
N GLY A 223 -5.71 0.59 17.17
CA GLY A 223 -4.91 1.66 17.79
C GLY A 223 -4.79 2.94 16.96
N ILE A 224 -5.48 3.02 15.81
CA ILE A 224 -5.42 4.14 14.86
C ILE A 224 -6.69 4.96 14.96
N ASP A 225 -6.54 6.27 15.21
CA ASP A 225 -7.66 7.17 15.37
C ASP A 225 -8.18 7.65 14.00
N PHE A 226 -9.19 6.96 13.48
CA PHE A 226 -9.83 7.29 12.21
C PHE A 226 -10.77 8.50 12.31
N LYS A 227 -11.04 9.05 13.51
CA LYS A 227 -11.79 10.33 13.64
C LYS A 227 -11.05 11.51 12.99
N LEU A 228 -9.74 11.35 12.77
CA LEU A 228 -8.86 12.31 12.10
C LEU A 228 -8.97 12.29 10.56
N TYR A 229 -9.62 11.26 9.99
CA TYR A 229 -9.84 11.12 8.55
C TYR A 229 -11.10 11.87 8.10
N LYS A 230 -11.24 12.09 6.80
CA LYS A 230 -12.45 12.71 6.23
C LYS A 230 -13.66 11.80 6.43
N LYS A 231 -14.66 12.32 7.16
CA LYS A 231 -15.92 11.63 7.51
C LYS A 231 -16.56 10.95 6.29
N ASN A 232 -16.76 11.68 5.20
CA ASN A 232 -17.42 11.17 3.98
C ASN A 232 -16.68 9.95 3.38
N THR A 233 -15.34 9.95 3.42
CA THR A 233 -14.54 8.85 2.90
C THR A 233 -14.71 7.59 3.74
N LEU A 234 -14.81 7.72 5.05
CA LEU A 234 -15.00 6.60 5.97
C LEU A 234 -16.42 6.04 5.92
N ILE A 235 -17.44 6.92 5.89
CA ILE A 235 -18.84 6.50 5.81
C ILE A 235 -19.07 5.62 4.59
N ARG A 236 -18.57 6.03 3.42
CA ARG A 236 -18.69 5.24 2.21
C ARG A 236 -18.00 3.87 2.28
N ARG A 237 -16.89 3.78 3.03
CA ARG A 237 -16.17 2.50 3.26
C ARG A 237 -16.96 1.61 4.20
N ILE A 238 -17.57 2.18 5.23
CA ILE A 238 -18.50 1.48 6.12
C ILE A 238 -19.70 0.98 5.32
N GLU A 239 -20.33 1.81 4.50
CA GLU A 239 -21.46 1.44 3.63
C GLU A 239 -21.11 0.30 2.66
N LYS A 240 -19.93 0.35 2.04
CA LYS A 240 -19.43 -0.74 1.20
C LYS A 240 -19.36 -2.05 2.00
N ARG A 241 -18.74 -2.04 3.19
CA ARG A 241 -18.63 -3.22 4.04
C ARG A 241 -19.98 -3.70 4.58
N MET A 242 -20.90 -2.78 4.87
CA MET A 242 -22.28 -3.06 5.23
C MET A 242 -23.01 -3.79 4.10
N SER A 243 -22.88 -3.30 2.86
CA SER A 243 -23.47 -3.96 1.69
C SER A 243 -22.86 -5.34 1.44
N LEU A 244 -21.55 -5.53 1.65
CA LEU A 244 -20.89 -6.84 1.52
C LEU A 244 -21.39 -7.87 2.54
N ASN A 245 -21.81 -7.39 3.72
CA ASN A 245 -22.31 -8.24 4.81
C ASN A 245 -23.84 -8.27 4.91
N ASN A 246 -24.54 -7.72 3.90
CA ASN A 246 -26.00 -7.57 3.84
C ASN A 246 -26.58 -6.97 5.14
N LYS A 247 -25.98 -5.86 5.61
CA LYS A 247 -26.45 -5.08 6.75
C LYS A 247 -26.99 -3.75 6.26
N ASP A 248 -28.28 -3.52 6.43
CA ASP A 248 -28.94 -2.31 5.90
C ASP A 248 -28.93 -1.14 6.90
N GLU A 249 -28.65 -1.40 8.19
CA GLU A 249 -28.60 -0.38 9.25
C GLU A 249 -27.23 -0.34 9.96
N LEU A 250 -26.76 0.89 10.27
CA LEU A 250 -25.51 1.16 10.97
C LEU A 250 -25.43 0.44 12.33
N SER A 251 -26.53 0.40 13.08
CA SER A 251 -26.63 -0.26 14.39
C SER A 251 -26.40 -1.78 14.31
N ASN A 252 -26.98 -2.42 13.28
CA ASN A 252 -26.80 -3.85 13.03
C ASN A 252 -25.36 -4.15 12.62
N TYR A 253 -24.73 -3.25 11.86
CA TYR A 253 -23.33 -3.39 11.49
C TYR A 253 -22.38 -3.19 12.69
N LEU A 254 -22.65 -2.24 13.58
CA LEU A 254 -21.90 -2.07 14.84
C LEU A 254 -21.96 -3.35 15.70
N THR A 255 -23.14 -3.95 15.84
CA THR A 255 -23.32 -5.21 16.59
C THR A 255 -22.55 -6.36 15.93
N PHE A 256 -22.51 -6.41 14.60
CA PHE A 256 -21.72 -7.37 13.86
C PHE A 256 -20.21 -7.17 14.05
N LEU A 257 -19.72 -5.92 14.05
CA LEU A 257 -18.31 -5.61 14.31
C LEU A 257 -17.87 -6.06 15.72
N GLN A 258 -18.73 -5.89 16.73
CA GLN A 258 -18.44 -6.32 18.10
C GLN A 258 -18.33 -7.84 18.26
N THR A 259 -18.95 -8.61 17.36
CA THR A 259 -18.97 -10.09 17.41
C THR A 259 -17.99 -10.74 16.42
N SER A 260 -17.52 -10.00 15.41
CA SER A 260 -16.68 -10.51 14.32
C SER A 260 -15.33 -9.78 14.23
N PRO A 261 -14.25 -10.33 14.83
CA PRO A 261 -12.90 -9.78 14.72
C PRO A 261 -12.37 -9.74 13.28
N THR A 262 -12.81 -10.67 12.43
CA THR A 262 -12.41 -10.72 11.02
C THR A 262 -13.00 -9.54 10.24
N GLU A 263 -14.24 -9.14 10.53
CA GLU A 263 -14.83 -7.95 9.91
C GLU A 263 -14.13 -6.67 10.37
N LEU A 264 -13.77 -6.55 11.65
CA LEU A 264 -12.97 -5.42 12.15
C LEU A 264 -11.62 -5.31 11.42
N GLN A 265 -10.95 -6.45 11.16
CA GLN A 265 -9.72 -6.48 10.37
C GLN A 265 -9.96 -6.02 8.93
N HIS A 266 -11.03 -6.50 8.29
CA HIS A 266 -11.35 -6.09 6.92
C HIS A 266 -11.72 -4.60 6.84
N LEU A 267 -12.52 -4.09 7.77
CA LEU A 267 -12.89 -2.67 7.83
C LEU A 267 -11.67 -1.78 8.07
N LYS A 268 -10.74 -2.21 8.95
CA LYS A 268 -9.45 -1.54 9.15
C LYS A 268 -8.65 -1.49 7.84
N GLN A 269 -8.52 -2.61 7.13
CA GLN A 269 -7.81 -2.66 5.86
C GLN A 269 -8.50 -1.76 4.81
N ASP A 270 -9.83 -1.81 4.76
CA ASP A 270 -10.62 -0.94 3.90
C ASP A 270 -10.56 0.53 4.32
N PHE A 271 -10.06 0.91 5.49
CA PHE A 271 -9.78 2.32 5.83
C PHE A 271 -8.36 2.76 5.42
N LEU A 272 -7.40 1.84 5.39
CA LEU A 272 -6.00 2.09 5.05
C LEU A 272 -5.76 1.82 3.56
N ILE A 273 -5.67 2.89 2.76
CA ILE A 273 -5.49 2.78 1.30
C ILE A 273 -4.02 2.53 0.98
N GLY A 274 -3.68 1.29 0.62
CA GLY A 274 -2.31 0.87 0.29
C GLY A 274 -1.96 0.97 -1.20
N VAL A 275 -2.29 2.08 -1.87
CA VAL A 275 -2.07 2.22 -3.33
C VAL A 275 -0.76 2.97 -3.61
N THR A 276 0.25 2.26 -4.13
CA THR A 276 1.57 2.81 -4.48
C THR A 276 2.19 2.11 -5.70
N SER A 277 3.08 2.78 -6.43
CA SER A 277 3.81 2.24 -7.60
C SER A 277 5.23 2.78 -7.66
N PHE A 278 6.09 2.07 -8.40
CA PHE A 278 7.43 2.55 -8.71
C PHE A 278 7.35 3.80 -9.58
N PHE A 279 8.15 4.82 -9.25
CA PHE A 279 8.20 6.09 -9.98
C PHE A 279 6.82 6.72 -10.26
N ARG A 280 5.91 6.67 -9.26
CA ARG A 280 4.55 7.22 -9.37
C ARG A 280 4.58 8.69 -9.79
N ASP A 281 3.90 9.01 -10.89
CA ASP A 281 4.05 10.27 -11.64
C ASP A 281 5.48 10.43 -12.18
N LYS A 282 5.82 9.67 -13.23
CA LYS A 282 7.18 9.60 -13.78
C LYS A 282 7.83 10.96 -14.01
N ASP A 283 7.11 11.89 -14.62
CA ASP A 283 7.57 13.27 -14.85
C ASP A 283 8.02 13.99 -13.55
N ALA A 284 7.38 13.70 -12.41
CA ALA A 284 7.75 14.27 -11.11
C ALA A 284 9.07 13.67 -10.58
N PHE A 285 9.26 12.36 -10.75
CA PHE A 285 10.51 11.67 -10.40
C PHE A 285 11.66 12.05 -11.33
N ASP A 286 11.40 12.29 -12.61
CA ASP A 286 12.38 12.81 -13.56
C ASP A 286 12.85 14.21 -13.15
N TYR A 287 11.93 15.09 -12.74
CA TYR A 287 12.29 16.38 -12.17
C TYR A 287 13.10 16.25 -10.87
N LEU A 288 12.69 15.33 -9.98
CA LEU A 288 13.42 15.04 -8.74
C LEU A 288 14.87 14.60 -9.05
N LYS A 289 15.05 13.73 -10.05
CA LYS A 289 16.34 13.22 -10.52
C LYS A 289 17.24 14.32 -11.09
N LEU A 290 16.69 15.20 -11.92
CA LEU A 290 17.48 16.20 -12.64
C LEU A 290 17.80 17.45 -11.80
N GLU A 291 16.87 17.91 -10.95
CA GLU A 291 17.02 19.20 -10.26
C GLU A 291 17.26 19.07 -8.76
N VAL A 292 16.50 18.19 -8.09
CA VAL A 292 16.49 18.12 -6.62
C VAL A 292 17.65 17.28 -6.09
N ILE A 293 17.83 16.04 -6.58
CA ILE A 293 18.88 15.13 -6.12
C ILE A 293 20.27 15.77 -6.27
N PRO A 294 20.66 16.35 -7.42
CA PRO A 294 21.96 17.02 -7.54
C PRO A 294 22.12 18.18 -6.56
N SER A 295 21.05 18.94 -6.32
CA SER A 295 21.05 20.06 -5.38
C SER A 295 21.23 19.65 -3.93
N LEU A 296 20.84 18.43 -3.54
CA LEU A 296 21.06 17.89 -2.20
C LEU A 296 22.55 17.64 -1.90
N PHE A 297 23.36 17.37 -2.93
CA PHE A 297 24.79 17.09 -2.78
C PHE A 297 25.70 18.33 -2.90
N LYS A 298 25.23 19.43 -3.49
CA LYS A 298 26.05 20.66 -3.72
C LYS A 298 26.77 21.20 -2.47
N ASN A 299 26.14 21.09 -1.30
CA ASN A 299 26.67 21.65 -0.04
C ASN A 299 27.13 20.58 0.97
N LYS A 300 27.17 19.30 0.58
CA LYS A 300 27.54 18.19 1.46
C LYS A 300 29.03 17.88 1.35
N LYS A 301 29.70 17.62 2.47
CA LYS A 301 31.10 17.14 2.48
C LYS A 301 31.16 15.66 2.08
N PRO A 302 32.31 15.12 1.62
CA PRO A 302 32.41 13.74 1.14
C PRO A 302 31.98 12.63 2.11
N ASN A 303 32.00 12.89 3.42
CA ASN A 303 31.58 11.94 4.47
C ASN A 303 30.20 12.23 5.07
N ASP A 304 29.50 13.27 4.61
CA ASP A 304 28.18 13.58 5.14
C ASP A 304 27.16 12.55 4.65
N ILE A 305 26.28 12.14 5.56
CA ILE A 305 25.18 11.21 5.26
C ILE A 305 23.95 12.01 4.82
N LEU A 306 23.39 11.66 3.67
CA LEU A 306 22.09 12.17 3.22
C LEU A 306 20.96 11.45 3.96
N ARG A 307 20.05 12.20 4.58
CA ARG A 307 18.92 11.63 5.34
C ARG A 307 17.61 11.97 4.65
N ILE A 308 16.87 10.95 4.25
CA ILE A 308 15.59 11.08 3.54
C ILE A 308 14.49 10.43 4.37
N TRP A 309 13.32 11.03 4.44
CA TRP A 309 12.15 10.44 5.10
C TRP A 309 10.97 10.34 4.13
N THR A 310 10.54 9.12 3.86
CA THR A 310 9.35 8.79 3.08
C THR A 310 8.22 8.43 4.04
N VAL A 311 7.24 9.33 4.15
CA VAL A 311 6.07 9.23 5.03
C VAL A 311 4.96 8.49 4.30
N ALA A 312 4.29 7.57 5.00
CA ALA A 312 3.28 6.66 4.45
C ALA A 312 3.79 5.86 3.25
N CYS A 313 4.87 5.10 3.47
CA CYS A 313 5.55 4.38 2.40
C CYS A 313 4.74 3.22 1.80
N SER A 314 3.64 2.80 2.44
CA SER A 314 2.85 1.63 2.06
C SER A 314 3.75 0.41 1.80
N THR A 315 3.60 -0.29 0.67
CA THR A 315 4.40 -1.45 0.26
C THR A 315 5.84 -1.13 -0.19
N GLY A 316 6.25 0.15 -0.13
CA GLY A 316 7.65 0.57 -0.21
C GLY A 316 8.15 1.05 -1.58
N GLU A 317 7.34 0.99 -2.63
CA GLU A 317 7.73 1.31 -4.01
C GLU A 317 8.28 2.74 -4.17
N GLU A 318 7.66 3.74 -3.54
CA GLU A 318 8.17 5.13 -3.55
C GLU A 318 9.54 5.23 -2.88
N ALA A 319 9.69 4.62 -1.71
CA ALA A 319 10.92 4.67 -0.93
C ALA A 319 12.09 4.03 -1.69
N TYR A 320 11.85 2.89 -2.36
CA TYR A 320 12.84 2.26 -3.24
C TYR A 320 13.10 3.07 -4.52
N SER A 321 12.10 3.72 -5.09
CA SER A 321 12.28 4.60 -6.26
C SER A 321 13.26 5.74 -5.95
N ILE A 322 13.09 6.39 -4.79
CA ILE A 322 14.00 7.43 -4.33
C ILE A 322 15.38 6.84 -4.04
N ALA A 323 15.46 5.66 -3.40
CA ALA A 323 16.73 5.00 -3.13
C ALA A 323 17.53 4.71 -4.42
N MET A 324 16.86 4.23 -5.46
CA MET A 324 17.46 3.95 -6.76
C MET A 324 17.96 5.23 -7.42
N LEU A 325 17.20 6.33 -7.39
CA LEU A 325 17.66 7.60 -7.98
C LEU A 325 18.88 8.19 -7.26
N VAL A 326 18.89 8.12 -5.92
CA VAL A 326 20.00 8.63 -5.10
C VAL A 326 21.25 7.80 -5.33
N ASP A 327 21.11 6.47 -5.35
CA ASP A 327 22.24 5.58 -5.58
C ASP A 327 22.80 5.70 -7.00
N ASP A 328 21.93 5.78 -8.01
CA ASP A 328 22.31 6.00 -9.42
C ASP A 328 23.13 7.28 -9.56
N TYR A 329 22.71 8.38 -8.92
CA TYR A 329 23.45 9.63 -8.92
C TYR A 329 24.81 9.54 -8.21
N ILE A 330 24.89 8.86 -7.06
CA ILE A 330 26.15 8.66 -6.32
C ILE A 330 27.14 7.83 -7.16
N GLN A 331 26.67 6.78 -7.83
CA GLN A 331 27.50 5.92 -8.68
C GLN A 331 27.98 6.67 -9.93
N GLU A 332 27.08 7.35 -10.65
CA GLU A 332 27.41 8.11 -11.86
C GLU A 332 28.43 9.22 -11.60
N ASN A 333 28.37 9.87 -10.42
CA ASN A 333 29.27 10.96 -10.04
C ASN A 333 30.43 10.53 -9.11
N GLN A 334 30.58 9.23 -8.85
CA GLN A 334 31.63 8.65 -8.00
C GLN A 334 31.76 9.32 -6.61
N LEU A 335 30.63 9.67 -6.00
CA LEU A 335 30.60 10.35 -4.71
C LEU A 335 30.88 9.36 -3.56
N LYS A 336 31.55 9.83 -2.49
CA LYS A 336 31.81 9.03 -1.28
C LYS A 336 30.71 9.14 -0.21
N ASN A 337 29.70 9.97 -0.46
CA ASN A 337 28.62 10.23 0.46
C ASN A 337 27.77 8.97 0.73
N GLY A 338 27.45 8.74 2.00
CA GLY A 338 26.44 7.75 2.38
C GLY A 338 25.03 8.34 2.32
N TYR A 339 24.00 7.48 2.26
CA TYR A 339 22.62 7.89 2.46
C TYR A 339 21.86 6.89 3.34
N LYS A 340 20.80 7.37 4.01
CA LYS A 340 19.82 6.56 4.75
C LYS A 340 18.42 7.08 4.46
N ILE A 341 17.52 6.15 4.15
CA ILE A 341 16.11 6.46 3.91
C ILE A 341 15.29 5.85 5.04
N PHE A 342 14.56 6.70 5.76
CA PHE A 342 13.56 6.30 6.74
C PHE A 342 12.24 6.19 5.99
N ALA A 343 11.65 5.01 5.95
CA ALA A 343 10.38 4.75 5.28
C ALA A 343 9.37 4.28 6.32
N THR A 344 8.29 5.01 6.48
CA THR A 344 7.41 4.81 7.62
C THR A 344 5.96 4.76 7.24
N ASP A 345 5.19 3.87 7.86
CA ASP A 345 3.74 3.76 7.68
C ASP A 345 3.08 3.35 8.99
N VAL A 346 1.79 3.61 9.14
CA VAL A 346 1.01 3.16 10.31
C VAL A 346 0.59 1.69 10.16
N ASP A 347 0.48 1.20 8.93
CA ASP A 347 0.16 -0.21 8.64
C ASP A 347 1.39 -1.11 8.79
N SER A 348 1.43 -1.90 9.86
CA SER A 348 2.51 -2.85 10.11
C SER A 348 2.67 -3.90 9.01
N THR A 349 1.58 -4.29 8.33
CA THR A 349 1.63 -5.32 7.27
C THR A 349 2.31 -4.77 6.02
N ALA A 350 1.98 -3.54 5.64
CA ALA A 350 2.62 -2.83 4.53
C ALA A 350 4.12 -2.60 4.81
N VAL A 351 4.48 -2.18 6.03
CA VAL A 351 5.88 -2.01 6.45
C VAL A 351 6.67 -3.32 6.37
N GLN A 352 6.09 -4.44 6.81
CA GLN A 352 6.73 -5.76 6.69
C GLN A 352 6.97 -6.15 5.23
N PHE A 353 5.96 -5.97 4.38
CA PHE A 353 6.08 -6.22 2.94
C PHE A 353 7.18 -5.35 2.31
N ALA A 354 7.17 -4.05 2.61
CA ALA A 354 8.18 -3.10 2.13
C ALA A 354 9.60 -3.50 2.57
N SER A 355 9.76 -3.95 3.82
CA SER A 355 11.05 -4.39 4.36
C SER A 355 11.61 -5.63 3.67
N ALA A 356 10.75 -6.55 3.21
CA ALA A 356 11.17 -7.72 2.45
C ALA A 356 11.66 -7.36 1.04
N GLY A 357 11.14 -6.26 0.47
CA GLY A 357 11.52 -5.72 -0.83
C GLY A 357 11.28 -6.70 -1.99
N LYS A 358 10.25 -7.54 -1.89
CA LYS A 358 9.86 -8.56 -2.87
C LYS A 358 8.54 -8.16 -3.52
N PHE A 359 8.56 -7.99 -4.83
CA PHE A 359 7.43 -7.53 -5.63
C PHE A 359 7.09 -8.56 -6.71
N HIS A 360 5.87 -8.52 -7.25
CA HIS A 360 5.46 -9.39 -8.35
C HIS A 360 6.05 -8.91 -9.68
N ILE A 361 6.22 -9.82 -10.65
CA ILE A 361 6.84 -9.48 -11.94
C ILE A 361 6.01 -8.51 -12.78
N SER A 362 4.70 -8.39 -12.54
CA SER A 362 3.84 -7.37 -13.19
C SER A 362 4.32 -5.94 -12.92
N ASN A 363 4.87 -5.68 -11.73
CA ASN A 363 5.39 -4.38 -11.33
C ASN A 363 6.66 -4.00 -12.13
N ALA A 364 7.32 -4.95 -12.79
CA ALA A 364 8.47 -4.68 -13.64
C ALA A 364 8.12 -3.79 -14.84
N THR A 365 6.89 -3.83 -15.33
CA THR A 365 6.46 -3.06 -16.50
C THR A 365 6.52 -1.55 -16.29
N GLU A 366 6.46 -1.07 -15.04
CA GLU A 366 6.51 0.34 -14.68
C GLU A 366 7.94 0.86 -14.48
N ILE A 367 8.93 -0.03 -14.44
CA ILE A 367 10.32 0.28 -14.12
C ILE A 367 11.15 0.30 -15.41
N GLU A 368 11.97 1.34 -15.60
CA GLU A 368 12.88 1.37 -16.75
C GLU A 368 13.90 0.23 -16.69
N ARG A 369 14.26 -0.31 -17.86
CA ARG A 369 15.16 -1.46 -18.00
C ARG A 369 16.50 -1.27 -17.26
N LYS A 370 17.05 -0.04 -17.29
CA LYS A 370 18.27 0.33 -16.55
C LYS A 370 18.15 0.02 -15.05
N TYR A 371 17.00 0.34 -14.44
CA TYR A 371 16.80 0.14 -13.00
C TYR A 371 16.50 -1.33 -12.67
N LEU A 372 15.76 -2.03 -13.53
CA LEU A 372 15.50 -3.47 -13.37
C LEU A 372 16.79 -4.30 -13.36
N GLU A 373 17.68 -4.07 -14.33
CA GLU A 373 18.92 -4.84 -14.46
C GLU A 373 19.92 -4.57 -13.32
N ASN A 374 19.97 -3.32 -12.83
CA ASN A 374 20.95 -2.91 -11.82
C ASN A 374 20.49 -3.10 -10.36
N TYR A 375 19.18 -3.07 -10.09
CA TYR A 375 18.64 -3.01 -8.73
C TYR A 375 17.71 -4.16 -8.34
N PHE A 376 17.36 -5.06 -9.26
CA PHE A 376 16.47 -6.19 -8.99
C PHE A 376 17.10 -7.55 -9.33
N ILE A 377 16.75 -8.56 -8.54
CA ILE A 377 17.05 -9.98 -8.78
C ILE A 377 15.73 -10.68 -9.09
N LYS A 378 15.67 -11.39 -10.23
CA LYS A 378 14.49 -12.16 -10.63
C LYS A 378 14.52 -13.54 -9.98
N ASN A 379 13.47 -13.86 -9.23
CA ASN A 379 13.25 -15.15 -8.56
C ASN A 379 11.88 -15.70 -8.96
N GLY A 380 11.83 -16.53 -10.01
CA GLY A 380 10.58 -17.08 -10.55
C GLY A 380 9.62 -15.98 -11.03
N GLU A 381 8.44 -15.92 -10.42
CA GLU A 381 7.38 -14.92 -10.67
C GLU A 381 7.53 -13.63 -9.84
N SER A 382 8.61 -13.52 -9.05
CA SER A 382 8.87 -12.35 -8.20
C SER A 382 10.18 -11.65 -8.58
N ILE A 383 10.20 -10.33 -8.41
CA ILE A 383 11.40 -9.49 -8.48
C ILE A 383 11.74 -9.00 -7.08
N GLN A 384 13.02 -8.95 -6.72
CA GLN A 384 13.43 -8.55 -5.39
C GLN A 384 14.55 -7.50 -5.44
N ILE A 385 14.42 -6.42 -4.66
CA ILE A 385 15.44 -5.36 -4.59
C ILE A 385 16.75 -5.93 -4.05
N ILE A 386 17.89 -5.56 -4.64
CA ILE A 386 19.21 -6.02 -4.18
C ILE A 386 19.50 -5.63 -2.73
N LYS A 387 20.22 -6.51 -2.01
CA LYS A 387 20.55 -6.32 -0.58
C LYS A 387 21.23 -4.98 -0.29
N ARG A 388 22.13 -4.54 -1.18
CA ARG A 388 22.88 -3.28 -1.06
C ARG A 388 21.99 -2.05 -0.88
N ILE A 389 20.84 -2.00 -1.56
CA ILE A 389 19.86 -0.92 -1.42
C ILE A 389 19.02 -1.12 -0.15
N ARG A 390 18.56 -2.34 0.12
CA ARG A 390 17.76 -2.64 1.32
C ARG A 390 18.49 -2.30 2.62
N ASP A 391 19.81 -2.53 2.70
CA ASP A 391 20.63 -2.21 3.88
C ASP A 391 20.71 -0.69 4.16
N LYS A 392 20.30 0.19 3.22
CA LYS A 392 20.20 1.65 3.40
C LYS A 392 18.82 2.12 3.82
N MET A 393 17.83 1.23 3.81
CA MET A 393 16.45 1.51 4.18
C MET A 393 16.21 1.21 5.66
N VAL A 394 15.45 2.07 6.33
CA VAL A 394 14.98 1.87 7.69
C VAL A 394 13.46 1.93 7.65
N PHE A 395 12.83 0.76 7.73
CA PHE A 395 11.38 0.63 7.77
C PHE A 395 10.89 0.61 9.23
N SER A 396 9.90 1.43 9.57
CA SER A 396 9.33 1.45 10.93
C SER A 396 7.85 1.81 10.92
N ASN A 397 7.10 1.20 11.84
CA ASN A 397 5.75 1.66 12.13
C ASN A 397 5.81 3.06 12.77
N HIS A 398 5.10 4.04 12.21
CA HIS A 398 5.08 5.42 12.69
C HIS A 398 3.75 6.09 12.36
N ASN A 399 3.15 6.71 13.37
CA ASN A 399 1.99 7.58 13.22
C ASN A 399 2.45 9.04 13.07
N ALA A 400 2.41 9.58 11.85
CA ALA A 400 2.87 10.94 11.53
C ALA A 400 2.19 12.09 12.34
N ILE A 401 1.03 11.81 12.96
CA ILE A 401 0.27 12.78 13.76
C ILE A 401 0.66 12.70 15.24
N LYS A 402 0.77 11.48 15.79
CA LYS A 402 0.99 11.24 17.23
C LYS A 402 2.47 11.11 17.59
N ASP A 403 3.24 10.45 16.75
CA ASP A 403 4.63 10.12 17.03
C ASP A 403 5.56 11.27 16.68
N ASN A 404 6.70 11.33 17.38
CA ASN A 404 7.69 12.38 17.15
C ASN A 404 8.27 12.27 15.72
N PRO A 405 8.36 13.39 14.97
CA PRO A 405 8.96 13.38 13.65
C PRO A 405 10.47 13.13 13.74
N PHE A 406 11.03 12.50 12.71
CA PHE A 406 12.47 12.35 12.61
C PHE A 406 13.11 13.71 12.32
N ILE A 407 14.21 14.01 13.01
CA ILE A 407 14.89 15.32 12.86
C ILE A 407 16.04 15.27 11.85
N ARG A 408 16.39 16.46 11.36
CA ARG A 408 17.55 16.73 10.50
C ARG A 408 17.48 15.99 9.16
N MET A 409 16.32 16.04 8.52
CA MET A 409 16.09 15.46 7.18
C MET A 409 16.49 16.45 6.08
N ASP A 410 17.09 15.92 5.02
CA ASP A 410 17.48 16.69 3.83
C ASP A 410 16.38 16.67 2.75
N LEU A 411 15.65 15.56 2.65
CA LEU A 411 14.47 15.40 1.81
C LEU A 411 13.37 14.69 2.61
N VAL A 412 12.15 15.21 2.55
CA VAL A 412 10.96 14.56 3.11
C VAL A 412 9.92 14.40 2.01
N THR A 413 9.38 13.20 1.84
CA THR A 413 8.29 12.92 0.91
C THR A 413 7.05 12.50 1.68
N CYS A 414 5.91 13.07 1.33
CA CYS A 414 4.60 12.76 1.92
C CYS A 414 3.56 12.94 0.82
N ARG A 415 3.45 11.95 -0.07
CA ARG A 415 2.65 12.05 -1.28
C ARG A 415 1.36 11.28 -1.16
N ASN A 416 0.26 11.89 -1.61
CA ASN A 416 -1.07 11.26 -1.71
C ASN A 416 -1.57 10.65 -0.39
N MET A 417 -1.16 11.20 0.75
CA MET A 417 -1.55 10.75 2.08
C MET A 417 -2.45 11.79 2.77
N LEU A 418 -2.11 13.07 2.65
CA LEU A 418 -2.82 14.18 3.30
C LEU A 418 -4.26 14.28 2.80
N ILE A 419 -4.51 13.86 1.55
CA ILE A 419 -5.84 13.88 0.91
C ILE A 419 -6.93 13.13 1.70
N TYR A 420 -6.56 12.16 2.53
CA TYR A 420 -7.48 11.36 3.35
C TYR A 420 -7.79 11.96 4.73
N LEU A 421 -6.98 12.92 5.17
CA LEU A 421 -7.07 13.53 6.48
C LEU A 421 -7.90 14.81 6.46
N ASN A 422 -8.47 15.15 7.62
CA ASN A 422 -9.14 16.43 7.82
C ASN A 422 -8.12 17.60 7.85
N ASN A 423 -8.59 18.83 7.63
CA ASN A 423 -7.70 20.00 7.50
C ASN A 423 -6.83 20.25 8.74
N ALA A 424 -7.38 20.03 9.95
CA ALA A 424 -6.63 20.20 11.20
C ALA A 424 -5.46 19.20 11.31
N SER A 425 -5.69 17.94 10.94
CA SER A 425 -4.67 16.89 10.94
C SER A 425 -3.62 17.12 9.87
N GLN A 426 -4.01 17.57 8.67
CA GLN A 426 -3.07 17.95 7.61
C GLN A 426 -2.12 19.05 8.09
N GLN A 427 -2.63 20.10 8.74
CA GLN A 427 -1.81 21.18 9.29
C GLN A 427 -0.82 20.68 10.34
N LYS A 428 -1.26 19.81 11.25
CA LYS A 428 -0.38 19.22 12.27
C LYS A 428 0.76 18.41 11.63
N ILE A 429 0.46 17.58 10.63
CA ILE A 429 1.50 16.83 9.90
C ILE A 429 2.45 17.79 9.18
N LEU A 430 1.94 18.77 8.42
CA LEU A 430 2.80 19.72 7.69
C LEU A 430 3.76 20.47 8.62
N ASN A 431 3.31 20.85 9.82
CA ASN A 431 4.18 21.42 10.86
C ASN A 431 5.26 20.43 11.33
N ASN A 432 4.91 19.16 11.56
CA ASN A 432 5.87 18.11 11.89
C ASN A 432 6.91 17.88 10.78
N LEU A 433 6.49 17.90 9.50
CA LEU A 433 7.39 17.76 8.35
C LEU A 433 8.33 18.98 8.22
N LEU A 434 7.83 20.19 8.46
CA LEU A 434 8.68 21.40 8.50
C LEU A 434 9.72 21.31 9.63
N PHE A 435 9.33 20.83 10.82
CA PHE A 435 10.25 20.65 11.94
C PHE A 435 11.35 19.60 11.65
N ALA A 436 10.98 18.52 10.96
CA ALA A 436 11.88 17.46 10.52
C ALA A 436 12.98 17.96 9.57
N LEU A 437 12.62 18.85 8.65
CA LEU A 437 13.50 19.35 7.58
C LEU A 437 14.60 20.27 8.09
N ASN A 438 15.79 20.13 7.51
CA ASN A 438 16.85 21.13 7.61
C ASN A 438 16.49 22.38 6.80
N THR A 439 17.04 23.53 7.18
CA THR A 439 16.97 24.73 6.33
C THR A 439 17.69 24.44 5.02
N GLY A 440 17.03 24.71 3.89
CA GLY A 440 17.48 24.34 2.55
C GLY A 440 17.14 22.90 2.12
N GLY A 441 16.54 22.09 3.00
CA GLY A 441 15.99 20.77 2.64
C GLY A 441 14.73 20.87 1.78
N TYR A 442 14.34 19.75 1.17
CA TYR A 442 13.23 19.69 0.20
C TYR A 442 12.04 18.90 0.76
N LEU A 443 10.83 19.37 0.46
CA LEU A 443 9.57 18.69 0.72
C LEU A 443 8.91 18.33 -0.61
N PHE A 444 8.50 17.07 -0.76
CA PHE A 444 7.83 16.56 -1.95
C PHE A 444 6.44 16.00 -1.60
N LEU A 445 5.39 16.62 -2.15
CA LEU A 445 4.00 16.24 -1.93
C LEU A 445 3.36 15.66 -3.22
N GLY A 446 2.14 15.16 -3.11
CA GLY A 446 1.29 14.77 -4.23
C GLY A 446 0.71 15.98 -4.98
N SER A 447 0.35 15.81 -6.25
CA SER A 447 -0.16 16.89 -7.12
C SER A 447 -1.43 17.58 -6.60
N SER A 448 -2.27 16.84 -5.85
CA SER A 448 -3.53 17.32 -5.26
C SER A 448 -3.37 17.85 -3.82
N GLU A 449 -2.15 17.95 -3.29
CA GLU A 449 -1.88 18.36 -1.91
C GLU A 449 -1.36 19.81 -1.85
N SER A 450 -1.64 20.48 -0.73
CA SER A 450 -1.32 21.89 -0.51
C SER A 450 -0.65 22.12 0.84
N LEU A 451 0.22 23.14 0.91
CA LEU A 451 0.95 23.52 2.13
C LEU A 451 0.12 24.33 3.14
N ASN A 452 -1.13 24.67 2.79
CA ASN A 452 -2.05 25.46 3.61
C ASN A 452 -1.35 26.68 4.24
N GLU A 453 -1.38 26.83 5.56
CA GLU A 453 -0.80 27.97 6.29
C GLU A 453 0.74 27.92 6.39
N VAL A 454 1.33 26.73 6.29
CA VAL A 454 2.79 26.51 6.40
C VAL A 454 3.54 26.99 5.16
N GLY A 455 2.82 27.30 4.07
CA GLY A 455 3.40 27.73 2.79
C GLY A 455 4.37 28.92 2.88
N VAL A 456 4.22 29.79 3.89
CA VAL A 456 5.11 30.95 4.11
C VAL A 456 6.57 30.53 4.39
N HIS A 457 6.78 29.33 4.93
CA HIS A 457 8.11 28.80 5.28
C HIS A 457 8.82 28.08 4.12
N PHE A 458 8.15 27.98 2.97
CA PHE A 458 8.62 27.20 1.83
C PHE A 458 8.73 28.06 0.57
N LYS A 459 9.84 27.89 -0.17
CA LYS A 459 9.96 28.38 -1.54
C LYS A 459 9.45 27.31 -2.50
N VAL A 460 8.54 27.69 -3.39
CA VAL A 460 8.06 26.80 -4.48
C VAL A 460 9.20 26.59 -5.48
N ILE A 461 9.56 25.33 -5.72
CA ILE A 461 10.56 24.94 -6.74
C ILE A 461 9.84 24.47 -8.00
N GLU A 462 8.82 23.61 -7.84
CA GLU A 462 7.96 23.16 -8.93
C GLU A 462 6.51 23.09 -8.42
N ASN A 463 5.59 23.78 -9.10
CA ASN A 463 4.21 23.94 -8.65
C ASN A 463 3.29 22.81 -9.13
N LYS A 464 3.53 22.24 -10.32
CA LYS A 464 2.71 21.13 -10.86
C LYS A 464 2.85 19.89 -9.98
N TRP A 465 4.09 19.58 -9.59
CA TRP A 465 4.44 18.39 -8.81
C TRP A 465 4.65 18.65 -7.32
N LYS A 466 4.35 19.87 -6.85
CA LYS A 466 4.36 20.24 -5.42
C LYS A 466 5.68 19.92 -4.72
N ILE A 467 6.77 20.39 -5.31
CA ILE A 467 8.12 20.31 -4.73
C ILE A 467 8.51 21.67 -4.15
N PHE A 468 8.90 21.67 -2.89
CA PHE A 468 9.18 22.88 -2.13
C PHE A 468 10.53 22.80 -1.43
N LYS A 469 11.13 23.97 -1.16
CA LYS A 469 12.39 24.09 -0.43
C LYS A 469 12.18 24.87 0.85
N ASN A 470 12.60 24.31 1.98
CA ASN A 470 12.52 24.99 3.27
C ASN A 470 13.48 26.20 3.29
N ILE A 471 12.93 27.39 3.52
CA ILE A 471 13.70 28.64 3.64
C ILE A 471 13.71 29.17 5.09
N SER A 472 12.93 28.56 5.98
CA SER A 472 12.81 28.98 7.37
C SER A 472 14.00 28.48 8.20
N GLY A 473 14.68 29.41 8.87
CA GLY A 473 15.68 29.09 9.91
C GLY A 473 15.04 28.78 11.27
N SER A 474 13.82 29.28 11.51
CA SER A 474 13.04 29.01 12.72
C SER A 474 12.23 27.74 12.55
N LYS A 475 12.42 26.78 13.45
CA LYS A 475 11.63 25.55 13.52
C LYS A 475 10.43 25.80 14.44
N PRO A 476 9.19 25.81 13.95
CA PRO A 476 8.03 25.84 14.84
C PRO A 476 8.06 24.60 15.74
N ALA A 477 7.89 24.78 17.05
CA ALA A 477 7.84 23.64 17.97
C ALA A 477 6.61 22.76 17.64
N PRO A 478 6.71 21.42 17.75
CA PRO A 478 5.55 20.55 17.60
C PRO A 478 4.46 20.95 18.60
N VAL A 479 3.22 21.10 18.14
CA VAL A 479 2.07 21.38 19.02
C VAL A 479 1.66 20.08 19.68
N TYR A 480 2.03 19.91 20.96
CA TYR A 480 1.60 18.81 21.81
C TYR A 480 0.33 19.20 22.56
N ASP A 481 -0.68 18.33 22.54
CA ASP A 481 -1.81 18.40 23.49
C ASP A 481 -1.30 17.96 24.86
N TYR A 482 -0.70 18.89 25.60
CA TYR A 482 -0.47 18.70 27.03
C TYR A 482 -1.77 19.03 27.77
N PRO A 483 -2.24 18.20 28.72
CA PRO A 483 -3.32 18.61 29.60
C PRO A 483 -2.91 19.89 30.34
N GLU A 484 -3.75 20.91 30.25
CA GLU A 484 -3.60 22.27 30.81
C GLU A 484 -3.45 22.29 32.33
N LYS A 485 -2.32 21.82 32.89
CA LYS A 485 -1.96 22.08 34.31
C LYS A 485 -0.47 22.35 34.56
N ALA A 486 0.36 22.45 33.53
CA ALA A 486 1.82 22.60 33.69
C ALA A 486 2.42 23.89 33.11
N ILE A 487 1.62 24.82 32.57
CA ILE A 487 2.11 26.08 31.95
C ILE A 487 2.16 27.26 32.95
N GLY A 488 1.68 27.08 34.18
CA GLY A 488 1.59 28.16 35.18
C GLY A 488 2.92 28.69 35.72
N ASN A 489 4.05 27.99 35.55
CA ASN A 489 5.28 28.29 36.31
C ASN A 489 6.52 28.65 35.48
N LEU A 490 6.40 28.88 34.17
CA LEU A 490 7.54 29.27 33.31
C LEU A 490 7.40 30.65 32.63
N MET A 491 6.31 31.39 32.86
CA MET A 491 6.09 32.75 32.31
C MET A 491 6.64 33.90 33.19
N HIS A 492 7.61 33.62 34.07
CA HIS A 492 8.31 34.67 34.81
C HIS A 492 9.82 34.45 34.78
N LYS A 493 10.43 34.68 33.61
CA LYS A 493 11.81 35.15 33.42
C LYS A 493 12.09 35.27 31.92
N GLY A 494 12.08 36.50 31.41
CA GLY A 494 12.36 36.78 30.01
C GLY A 494 11.63 37.98 29.41
N GLN A 495 11.05 38.87 30.22
CA GLN A 495 10.70 40.22 29.77
C GLN A 495 11.86 41.16 30.11
N LYS A 496 12.76 41.31 29.15
CA LYS A 496 13.64 42.47 28.89
C LYS A 496 14.78 42.00 28.00
N GLU A 497 14.62 42.21 26.70
CA GLU A 497 15.64 42.35 25.65
C GLU A 497 15.03 41.95 24.30
N LEU A 498 14.05 42.74 23.81
CA LEU A 498 13.59 42.71 22.42
C LEU A 498 12.74 43.96 22.10
N GLU A 499 13.23 45.12 22.54
CA GLU A 499 12.78 46.43 22.05
C GLU A 499 14.01 47.12 21.47
N SER A 500 14.21 47.04 20.14
CA SER A 500 15.05 47.95 19.31
C SER A 500 15.39 47.43 17.90
N LYS A 501 14.55 46.58 17.27
CA LYS A 501 14.69 46.26 15.82
C LYS A 501 13.35 46.15 15.08
N SER A 502 12.39 46.99 15.44
CA SER A 502 11.03 47.00 14.86
C SER A 502 10.63 48.39 14.33
N GLU A 503 11.55 49.10 13.65
CA GLU A 503 11.23 50.42 13.07
C GLU A 503 11.55 50.57 11.57
N GLN A 504 12.10 49.56 10.89
CA GLN A 504 12.33 49.63 9.43
C GLN A 504 11.33 48.83 8.57
N ILE A 505 10.57 47.90 9.15
CA ILE A 505 9.59 47.05 8.41
C ILE A 505 8.19 47.71 8.35
N ALA A 506 7.96 48.78 9.12
CA ALA A 506 6.66 49.46 9.20
C ALA A 506 6.41 50.48 8.07
N ARG A 507 7.42 50.89 7.30
CA ARG A 507 7.29 51.92 6.25
C ARG A 507 6.83 51.41 4.87
N ASP A 508 7.19 50.19 4.46
CA ASP A 508 6.81 49.67 3.12
C ASP A 508 5.33 49.25 3.00
N ARG A 509 4.63 49.01 4.11
CA ARG A 509 3.22 48.61 4.09
C ARG A 509 2.23 49.77 3.91
N SER A 510 2.68 51.02 4.09
CA SER A 510 1.82 52.21 4.00
C SER A 510 1.54 52.60 2.54
N ASP A 511 2.55 52.50 1.67
CA ASP A 511 2.47 52.95 0.28
C ASP A 511 1.56 52.07 -0.58
N LEU A 512 1.55 50.75 -0.34
CA LEU A 512 0.68 49.80 -1.03
C LEU A 512 -0.82 50.03 -0.75
N VAL A 513 -1.16 50.51 0.45
CA VAL A 513 -2.53 50.87 0.80
C VAL A 513 -2.92 52.20 0.15
N TYR A 514 -1.99 53.15 0.05
CA TYR A 514 -2.18 54.45 -0.60
C TYR A 514 -2.43 54.31 -2.12
N TYR A 515 -1.62 53.52 -2.83
CA TYR A 515 -1.83 53.25 -4.27
C TYR A 515 -3.15 52.53 -4.56
N ARG A 516 -3.59 51.62 -3.68
CA ARG A 516 -4.88 50.92 -3.81
C ARG A 516 -6.07 51.88 -3.63
N LEU A 517 -5.96 52.88 -2.76
CA LEU A 517 -6.98 53.91 -2.55
C LEU A 517 -7.05 54.91 -3.71
N LEU A 518 -5.91 55.38 -4.23
CA LEU A 518 -5.85 56.27 -5.41
C LEU A 518 -6.43 55.60 -6.66
N SER A 519 -6.06 54.34 -6.91
CA SER A 519 -6.58 53.50 -8.01
C SER A 519 -8.10 53.39 -7.99
N LYS A 520 -8.74 53.40 -6.82
CA LYS A 520 -10.19 53.22 -6.69
C LYS A 520 -10.98 54.52 -6.93
N LYS A 521 -10.34 55.69 -6.78
CA LYS A 521 -11.02 57.00 -6.83
C LYS A 521 -10.79 57.77 -8.14
N TYR A 522 -9.69 57.52 -8.84
CA TYR A 522 -9.29 58.32 -10.02
C TYR A 522 -9.01 57.50 -11.31
N SER A 523 -9.24 56.18 -11.30
CA SER A 523 -9.01 55.32 -12.49
C SER A 523 -10.29 55.25 -13.36
N PRO A 524 -10.25 55.59 -14.66
CA PRO A 524 -11.41 55.48 -15.56
C PRO A 524 -11.81 54.02 -15.80
N SER A 525 -13.06 53.81 -16.23
CA SER A 525 -13.60 52.49 -16.60
C SER A 525 -12.92 51.98 -17.87
N CYS A 526 -12.20 50.86 -17.78
CA CYS A 526 -11.40 50.34 -18.87
C CYS A 526 -11.46 48.81 -19.00
N ILE A 527 -11.33 48.32 -20.23
CA ILE A 527 -11.32 46.90 -20.59
C ILE A 527 -10.01 46.58 -21.31
N PHE A 528 -9.29 45.58 -20.81
CA PHE A 528 -8.10 45.02 -21.43
C PHE A 528 -8.45 43.73 -22.16
N PHE A 529 -7.98 43.57 -23.39
CA PHE A 529 -8.23 42.38 -24.21
C PHE A 529 -7.06 42.08 -25.15
N ASP A 530 -6.98 40.84 -25.63
CA ASP A 530 -5.92 40.38 -26.55
C ASP A 530 -6.28 40.58 -28.04
N ASN A 531 -5.37 40.20 -28.95
CA ASN A 531 -5.57 40.22 -30.41
C ASN A 531 -6.82 39.43 -30.89
N GLU A 532 -7.30 38.46 -30.11
CA GLU A 532 -8.47 37.63 -30.43
C GLU A 532 -9.76 38.19 -29.80
N PHE A 533 -9.68 39.39 -29.21
CA PHE A 533 -10.76 40.10 -28.52
C PHE A 533 -11.22 39.40 -27.23
N ASN A 534 -10.42 38.52 -26.64
CA ASN A 534 -10.74 37.93 -25.34
C ASN A 534 -10.39 38.91 -24.23
N ILE A 535 -11.34 39.14 -23.32
CA ILE A 535 -11.17 40.09 -22.22
C ILE A 535 -10.20 39.50 -21.18
N GLN A 536 -9.06 40.15 -20.97
CA GLN A 536 -8.04 39.76 -20.00
C GLN A 536 -8.28 40.37 -18.62
N TYR A 537 -8.77 41.61 -18.56
CA TYR A 537 -9.02 42.32 -17.30
C TYR A 537 -10.04 43.44 -17.48
N ILE A 538 -10.96 43.61 -16.53
CA ILE A 538 -11.93 44.72 -16.49
C ILE A 538 -11.70 45.52 -15.21
N LYS A 539 -11.61 46.84 -15.34
CA LYS A 539 -11.44 47.76 -14.19
C LYS A 539 -12.47 48.89 -14.26
N GLY A 540 -13.06 49.23 -13.12
CA GLY A 540 -14.12 50.25 -13.03
C GLY A 540 -15.50 49.72 -13.42
N ASP A 541 -16.42 50.63 -13.73
CA ASP A 541 -17.82 50.35 -14.06
C ASP A 541 -18.03 50.05 -15.56
N ALA A 542 -17.00 49.50 -16.22
CA ALA A 542 -17.03 49.20 -17.66
C ALA A 542 -17.99 48.06 -18.02
N GLY A 543 -18.48 47.30 -17.03
CA GLY A 543 -19.46 46.23 -17.22
C GLY A 543 -20.83 46.72 -17.73
N LYS A 544 -21.18 48.00 -17.54
CA LYS A 544 -22.44 48.59 -18.02
C LYS A 544 -22.56 48.71 -19.55
N TYR A 545 -21.44 48.59 -20.27
CA TYR A 545 -21.40 48.59 -21.74
C TYR A 545 -21.38 47.16 -22.33
N LEU A 546 -21.33 46.13 -21.47
CA LEU A 546 -21.29 44.73 -21.89
C LEU A 546 -22.67 44.07 -21.72
N PHE A 547 -23.22 43.51 -22.81
CA PHE A 547 -24.42 42.69 -22.81
C PHE A 547 -24.06 41.23 -22.53
N LEU A 548 -24.60 40.68 -21.45
CA LEU A 548 -24.59 39.25 -21.18
C LEU A 548 -25.78 38.60 -21.88
N GLN A 549 -25.52 37.81 -22.93
CA GLN A 549 -26.57 37.01 -23.57
C GLN A 549 -26.90 35.79 -22.68
N GLU A 550 -28.17 35.38 -22.60
CA GLU A 550 -28.56 34.15 -21.91
C GLU A 550 -28.01 32.94 -22.66
N GLY A 551 -27.02 32.26 -22.09
CA GLY A 551 -26.32 31.13 -22.71
C GLY A 551 -24.94 30.87 -22.12
N VAL A 552 -24.13 30.02 -22.78
CA VAL A 552 -22.76 29.67 -22.36
C VAL A 552 -21.88 30.93 -22.36
N PHE A 553 -21.31 31.28 -21.19
CA PHE A 553 -20.46 32.46 -21.03
C PHE A 553 -19.22 32.37 -21.92
N GLN A 554 -19.09 33.29 -22.88
CA GLN A 554 -17.94 33.42 -23.75
C GLN A 554 -17.23 34.74 -23.44
N SER A 555 -15.94 34.68 -23.12
CA SER A 555 -15.12 35.83 -22.70
C SER A 555 -14.69 36.76 -23.85
N ASN A 556 -15.38 36.72 -24.99
CA ASN A 556 -15.01 37.46 -26.20
C ASN A 556 -15.79 38.79 -26.28
N LEU A 557 -15.06 39.91 -26.27
CA LEU A 557 -15.59 41.27 -26.20
C LEU A 557 -16.59 41.59 -27.33
N LEU A 558 -16.35 41.11 -28.55
CA LEU A 558 -17.18 41.41 -29.72
C LEU A 558 -18.59 40.83 -29.65
N ARG A 559 -18.77 39.74 -28.88
CA ARG A 559 -20.08 39.11 -28.66
C ARG A 559 -20.83 39.71 -27.47
N MET A 560 -20.12 40.46 -26.65
CA MET A 560 -20.63 41.09 -25.43
C MET A 560 -20.96 42.57 -25.63
N ILE A 561 -20.91 43.11 -26.86
CA ILE A 561 -21.24 44.51 -27.19
C ILE A 561 -22.25 44.56 -28.34
N ASP A 562 -22.90 45.70 -28.56
CA ASP A 562 -23.85 45.86 -29.67
C ASP A 562 -23.20 45.58 -31.05
N LYS A 563 -23.98 45.04 -31.99
CA LYS A 563 -23.48 44.65 -33.33
C LYS A 563 -22.87 45.82 -34.11
N GLY A 564 -23.39 47.04 -33.93
CA GLY A 564 -22.81 48.24 -34.53
C GLY A 564 -21.43 48.59 -33.95
N LEU A 565 -21.26 48.43 -32.63
CA LEU A 565 -20.01 48.69 -31.91
C LEU A 565 -18.93 47.64 -32.23
N ALA A 566 -19.33 46.37 -32.38
CA ALA A 566 -18.44 45.27 -32.72
C ALA A 566 -17.79 45.43 -34.10
N ILE A 567 -18.56 45.86 -35.11
CA ILE A 567 -18.07 46.14 -36.46
C ILE A 567 -17.04 47.28 -36.42
N LEU A 568 -17.33 48.32 -35.63
CA LEU A 568 -16.48 49.50 -35.53
C LEU A 568 -15.13 49.18 -34.85
N LEU A 569 -15.11 48.40 -33.76
CA LEU A 569 -13.87 47.95 -33.10
C LEU A 569 -13.02 47.04 -33.99
N GLN A 570 -13.64 46.11 -34.74
CA GLN A 570 -12.92 45.24 -35.67
C GLN A 570 -12.21 46.02 -36.79
N SER A 571 -12.82 47.10 -37.26
CA SER A 571 -12.23 47.94 -38.32
C SER A 571 -11.00 48.70 -37.83
N HIS A 572 -11.04 49.29 -36.62
CA HIS A 572 -9.99 50.18 -36.12
C HIS A 572 -8.80 49.43 -35.48
N ILE A 573 -8.99 48.21 -34.94
CA ILE A 573 -7.85 47.41 -34.42
C ILE A 573 -6.88 46.98 -35.53
N LYS A 574 -7.37 46.80 -36.77
CA LYS A 574 -6.51 46.52 -37.93
C LYS A 574 -5.62 47.71 -38.32
N GLU A 575 -5.97 48.94 -37.94
CA GLU A 575 -5.21 50.15 -38.25
C GLU A 575 -4.18 50.54 -37.17
N ILE A 576 -4.24 49.94 -35.97
CA ILE A 576 -3.34 50.24 -34.84
C ILE A 576 -2.21 49.21 -34.79
N THR A 577 -1.17 49.43 -35.59
CA THR A 577 0.02 48.57 -35.63
C THR A 577 1.09 48.97 -34.62
N GLU A 578 1.21 50.26 -34.30
CA GLU A 578 2.25 50.82 -33.43
C GLU A 578 1.85 50.86 -31.93
N PRO A 579 2.74 50.47 -30.99
CA PRO A 579 2.49 50.55 -29.56
C PRO A 579 2.40 52.02 -29.08
N ASN A 580 1.49 52.31 -28.14
CA ASN A 580 1.14 53.64 -27.59
C ASN A 580 0.40 54.62 -28.52
N LYS A 581 -0.07 54.21 -29.70
CA LYS A 581 -0.98 55.02 -30.51
C LYS A 581 -2.41 54.91 -29.95
N VAL A 582 -3.00 56.06 -29.60
CA VAL A 582 -4.38 56.17 -29.11
C VAL A 582 -5.30 56.63 -30.23
N VAL A 583 -6.37 55.89 -30.50
CA VAL A 583 -7.41 56.25 -31.48
C VAL A 583 -8.68 56.63 -30.73
N LEU A 584 -9.20 57.82 -31.02
CA LEU A 584 -10.44 58.35 -30.44
C LEU A 584 -11.57 58.23 -31.46
N ILE A 585 -12.65 57.55 -31.08
CA ILE A 585 -13.89 57.43 -31.83
C ILE A 585 -14.95 58.24 -31.06
N LYS A 586 -15.50 59.28 -31.69
CA LYS A 586 -16.47 60.20 -31.08
C LYS A 586 -17.92 59.84 -31.43
N ASP A 587 -18.85 60.27 -30.57
CA ASP A 587 -20.31 60.19 -30.77
C ASP A 587 -20.84 58.76 -31.02
N VAL A 588 -20.33 57.77 -30.29
CA VAL A 588 -20.78 56.38 -30.43
C VAL A 588 -22.10 56.19 -29.70
N VAL A 589 -23.18 56.10 -30.47
CA VAL A 589 -24.54 55.98 -29.95
C VAL A 589 -24.89 54.52 -29.67
N VAL A 590 -25.12 54.18 -28.41
CA VAL A 590 -25.51 52.83 -27.97
C VAL A 590 -26.95 52.86 -27.48
N ASN A 591 -27.81 52.03 -28.10
CA ASN A 591 -29.21 51.88 -27.71
C ASN A 591 -29.35 50.84 -26.59
N ASN A 592 -29.53 51.31 -25.36
CA ASN A 592 -29.90 50.46 -24.22
C ASN A 592 -31.41 50.56 -23.99
N GLY A 593 -32.20 49.76 -24.71
CA GLY A 593 -33.66 49.74 -24.58
C GLY A 593 -34.29 51.09 -24.96
N ASN A 594 -34.76 51.84 -23.96
CA ASN A 594 -35.49 53.12 -24.14
C ASN A 594 -34.64 54.39 -23.94
N THR A 595 -33.32 54.26 -23.76
CA THR A 595 -32.41 55.42 -23.61
C THR A 595 -31.26 55.34 -24.60
N GLN A 596 -31.07 56.40 -25.37
CA GLN A 596 -30.02 56.55 -26.37
C GLN A 596 -28.87 57.35 -25.76
N ASN A 597 -27.72 56.70 -25.50
CA ASN A 597 -26.57 57.33 -24.88
C ASN A 597 -25.40 57.39 -25.87
N SER A 598 -24.73 58.54 -25.98
CA SER A 598 -23.52 58.73 -26.79
C SER A 598 -22.26 58.73 -25.92
N TYR A 599 -21.22 58.00 -26.33
CA TYR A 599 -19.94 57.94 -25.62
C TYR A 599 -18.76 58.12 -26.56
N ASP A 600 -17.68 58.70 -26.03
CA ASP A 600 -16.37 58.73 -26.71
C ASP A 600 -15.56 57.50 -26.30
N LEU A 601 -15.04 56.76 -27.29
CA LEU A 601 -14.22 55.57 -27.11
C LEU A 601 -12.76 55.85 -27.45
N TYR A 602 -11.86 55.48 -26.55
CA TYR A 602 -10.43 55.56 -26.79
C TYR A 602 -9.84 54.15 -26.81
N LEU A 603 -9.12 53.82 -27.88
CA LEU A 603 -8.50 52.54 -28.12
C LEU A 603 -6.97 52.71 -28.20
N GLN A 604 -6.22 51.96 -27.39
CA GLN A 604 -4.76 52.02 -27.35
C GLN A 604 -4.14 50.62 -27.37
N LYS A 605 -3.07 50.44 -28.14
CA LYS A 605 -2.22 49.25 -28.07
C LYS A 605 -1.11 49.44 -27.04
N LEU A 606 -0.93 48.48 -26.13
CA LEU A 606 0.06 48.54 -25.05
C LEU A 606 1.43 48.01 -25.51
N SER A 607 2.51 48.56 -24.95
CA SER A 607 3.87 48.05 -25.16
C SER A 607 4.10 46.78 -24.34
N ASP A 608 4.80 45.79 -24.91
CA ASP A 608 5.14 44.50 -24.28
C ASP A 608 6.09 44.67 -23.08
N VAL A 609 5.57 45.07 -21.92
CA VAL A 609 6.25 45.04 -20.63
C VAL A 609 5.21 44.66 -19.56
N ASP A 610 5.61 43.86 -18.57
CA ASP A 610 4.77 43.36 -17.46
C ASP A 610 3.73 42.28 -17.81
N GLY A 611 4.14 41.22 -18.53
CA GLY A 611 3.39 39.96 -18.62
C GLY A 611 2.17 39.94 -19.54
N PHE A 612 1.78 41.08 -20.12
CA PHE A 612 0.71 41.21 -21.12
C PHE A 612 1.33 41.43 -22.52
N LYS A 613 1.33 40.40 -23.37
CA LYS A 613 1.84 40.50 -24.76
C LYS A 613 0.70 40.78 -25.74
N ASN A 614 0.89 41.73 -26.66
CA ASN A 614 -0.10 42.09 -27.70
C ASN A 614 -1.51 42.41 -27.16
N SER A 615 -1.59 43.20 -26.08
CA SER A 615 -2.86 43.58 -25.46
C SER A 615 -3.30 44.99 -25.86
N TYR A 616 -4.61 45.19 -25.97
CA TYR A 616 -5.26 46.46 -26.23
C TYR A 616 -6.08 46.91 -25.02
N LEU A 617 -6.21 48.22 -24.89
CA LEU A 617 -6.99 48.89 -23.87
C LEU A 617 -8.09 49.72 -24.52
N ILE A 618 -9.34 49.53 -24.07
CA ILE A 618 -10.44 50.46 -24.34
C ILE A 618 -10.79 51.20 -23.05
N HIS A 619 -10.95 52.52 -23.13
CA HIS A 619 -11.53 53.31 -22.05
C HIS A 619 -12.72 54.16 -22.55
N PHE A 620 -13.76 54.24 -21.71
CA PHE A 620 -15.02 54.93 -22.00
C PHE A 620 -15.07 56.25 -21.22
N ASN A 621 -15.46 57.35 -21.87
CA ASN A 621 -15.66 58.63 -21.19
C ASN A 621 -17.13 59.07 -21.32
N ASP A 622 -17.82 59.23 -20.19
CA ASP A 622 -19.24 59.60 -20.13
C ASP A 622 -19.42 61.12 -20.29
N VAL A 623 -19.93 61.57 -21.44
CA VAL A 623 -20.45 62.94 -21.58
C VAL A 623 -21.97 62.86 -21.72
N VAL A 624 -22.69 63.21 -20.66
CA VAL A 624 -24.16 63.25 -20.66
C VAL A 624 -24.63 64.61 -21.20
N VAL A 625 -25.11 64.66 -22.44
CA VAL A 625 -25.85 65.83 -22.96
C VAL A 625 -27.35 65.52 -22.88
N LYS A 626 -28.10 66.30 -22.09
CA LYS A 626 -29.57 66.31 -22.11
C LYS A 626 -30.04 67.15 -23.30
N VAL A 627 -30.85 66.57 -24.19
CA VAL A 627 -31.71 67.33 -25.10
C VAL A 627 -33.16 66.95 -24.83
N GLU A 628 -33.93 67.91 -24.35
CA GLU A 628 -35.39 67.85 -24.26
C GLU A 628 -36.00 68.48 -25.54
N LYS A 629 -36.71 67.69 -26.34
CA LYS A 629 -38.07 68.02 -26.82
C LYS A 629 -38.71 66.87 -27.62
N LYS A 630 -39.98 66.60 -27.26
CA LYS A 630 -40.96 65.78 -27.99
C LYS A 630 -41.38 66.45 -29.30
N VAL A 631 -41.60 65.64 -30.33
CA VAL A 631 -42.63 65.86 -31.36
C VAL A 631 -43.35 64.52 -31.58
N GLU A 632 -44.68 64.57 -31.56
CA GLU A 632 -45.59 63.43 -31.64
C GLU A 632 -46.54 63.62 -32.84
N PHE A 633 -46.82 62.49 -33.52
CA PHE A 633 -47.89 62.18 -34.50
C PHE A 633 -47.95 63.02 -35.80
N ASP A 634 -48.15 62.46 -36.99
CA ASP A 634 -49.23 61.54 -37.35
C ASP A 634 -48.95 60.70 -38.62
N LYS A 635 -49.83 59.70 -38.82
CA LYS A 635 -49.97 58.83 -40.00
C LYS A 635 -49.83 59.55 -41.35
N ILE A 636 -49.13 58.93 -42.30
CA ILE A 636 -49.40 59.12 -43.73
C ILE A 636 -50.07 57.83 -44.28
N PRO A 637 -51.34 57.91 -44.71
CA PRO A 637 -52.13 56.85 -45.34
C PRO A 637 -51.68 56.43 -46.74
N ALA A 638 -52.26 55.30 -47.16
CA ALA A 638 -51.93 54.42 -48.26
C ALA A 638 -52.47 54.80 -49.67
N ASP A 639 -52.69 56.08 -50.00
CA ASP A 639 -53.48 56.45 -51.19
C ASP A 639 -52.75 57.27 -52.28
N TYR A 640 -51.45 57.05 -52.50
CA TYR A 640 -50.75 57.61 -53.68
C TYR A 640 -50.13 56.55 -54.62
N LEU A 641 -50.52 55.27 -54.48
CA LEU A 641 -50.03 54.19 -55.35
C LEU A 641 -51.15 53.36 -56.02
N ASN A 642 -52.43 53.69 -55.81
CA ASN A 642 -53.56 52.84 -56.17
C ASN A 642 -54.35 53.25 -57.43
N GLU A 643 -54.19 54.46 -57.99
CA GLU A 643 -54.98 54.85 -59.18
C GLU A 643 -54.30 54.53 -60.52
N GLU A 644 -52.98 54.33 -60.56
CA GLU A 644 -52.28 53.88 -61.79
C GLU A 644 -52.30 52.34 -61.93
N LYS A 645 -52.35 51.60 -60.80
CA LYS A 645 -52.33 50.13 -60.77
C LYS A 645 -53.66 49.48 -61.18
N ILE A 646 -54.79 50.18 -60.96
CA ILE A 646 -56.13 49.67 -61.28
C ILE A 646 -56.39 49.68 -62.80
N ARG A 647 -55.83 50.64 -63.55
CA ARG A 647 -56.00 50.72 -65.01
C ARG A 647 -55.25 49.63 -65.78
N ASP A 648 -54.08 49.21 -65.30
CA ASP A 648 -53.30 48.14 -65.94
C ASP A 648 -53.85 46.73 -65.65
N LEU A 649 -54.48 46.55 -64.47
CA LEU A 649 -55.08 45.27 -64.07
C LEU A 649 -56.33 44.91 -64.91
N ASP A 650 -57.20 45.88 -65.20
CA ASP A 650 -58.42 45.64 -65.98
C ASP A 650 -58.15 45.23 -67.43
N TYR A 651 -57.08 45.76 -68.04
CA TYR A 651 -56.66 45.39 -69.41
C TYR A 651 -56.11 43.95 -69.47
N SER A 652 -55.35 43.52 -68.46
CA SER A 652 -54.82 42.15 -68.38
C SER A 652 -55.92 41.08 -68.19
N LEU A 653 -57.00 41.44 -67.48
CA LEU A 653 -58.07 40.53 -67.11
C LEU A 653 -58.96 40.18 -68.32
N THR A 654 -59.09 41.09 -69.28
CA THR A 654 -59.87 40.86 -70.50
C THR A 654 -59.13 39.98 -71.51
N GLU A 655 -57.81 40.12 -71.61
CA GLU A 655 -56.96 39.31 -72.50
C GLU A 655 -56.87 37.84 -72.02
N THR A 656 -56.76 37.64 -70.70
CA THR A 656 -56.66 36.30 -70.10
C THR A 656 -57.92 35.45 -70.32
N LYS A 657 -59.11 36.07 -70.32
CA LYS A 657 -60.38 35.37 -70.55
C LYS A 657 -60.49 34.78 -71.96
N ILE A 658 -60.02 35.51 -72.96
CA ILE A 658 -60.07 35.08 -74.36
C ILE A 658 -59.08 33.93 -74.59
N GLN A 659 -57.89 33.97 -73.97
CA GLN A 659 -56.94 32.85 -74.04
C GLN A 659 -57.46 31.60 -73.35
N LEU A 660 -58.15 31.74 -72.21
CA LEU A 660 -58.68 30.58 -71.48
C LEU A 660 -59.70 29.79 -72.31
N GLN A 661 -60.50 30.48 -73.12
CA GLN A 661 -61.58 29.86 -73.88
C GLN A 661 -61.05 29.01 -75.05
N ASN A 662 -60.00 29.46 -75.73
CA ASN A 662 -59.36 28.70 -76.80
C ASN A 662 -58.62 27.45 -76.27
N VAL A 663 -58.00 27.56 -75.09
CA VAL A 663 -57.30 26.42 -74.45
C VAL A 663 -58.29 25.32 -74.05
N VAL A 664 -59.53 25.66 -73.68
CA VAL A 664 -60.54 24.66 -73.33
C VAL A 664 -60.97 23.84 -74.55
N GLU A 665 -61.18 24.46 -75.72
CA GLU A 665 -61.53 23.73 -76.95
C GLU A 665 -60.38 22.83 -77.45
N GLU A 666 -59.12 23.28 -77.36
CA GLU A 666 -57.96 22.42 -77.65
C GLU A 666 -57.81 21.27 -76.64
N LEU A 667 -58.15 21.50 -75.36
CA LEU A 667 -58.13 20.45 -74.35
C LEU A 667 -59.20 19.39 -74.60
N GLU A 668 -60.42 19.77 -74.98
CA GLU A 668 -61.49 18.82 -75.26
C GLU A 668 -61.12 17.89 -76.43
N THR A 669 -60.60 18.46 -77.52
CA THR A 669 -60.15 17.68 -78.69
C THR A 669 -58.95 16.78 -78.37
N SER A 670 -57.95 17.28 -77.64
CA SER A 670 -56.83 16.45 -77.18
C SER A 670 -57.28 15.32 -76.25
N ASN A 671 -58.36 15.50 -75.49
CA ASN A 671 -58.84 14.49 -74.56
C ASN A 671 -59.54 13.33 -75.27
N GLU A 672 -60.26 13.60 -76.37
CA GLU A 672 -60.86 12.56 -77.21
C GLU A 672 -59.78 11.70 -77.93
N GLU A 673 -58.74 12.34 -78.48
CA GLU A 673 -57.61 11.60 -79.09
C GLU A 673 -56.83 10.79 -78.04
N LEU A 674 -56.63 11.34 -76.83
CA LEU A 674 -56.03 10.62 -75.71
C LEU A 674 -56.87 9.41 -75.29
N GLN A 675 -58.20 9.53 -75.29
CA GLN A 675 -59.09 8.43 -74.92
C GLN A 675 -59.00 7.29 -75.95
N ALA A 676 -59.02 7.61 -77.24
CA ALA A 676 -58.84 6.63 -78.31
C ALA A 676 -57.46 5.95 -78.25
N SER A 677 -56.39 6.71 -78.03
CA SER A 677 -55.05 6.15 -77.85
C SER A 677 -54.93 5.27 -76.60
N ASN A 678 -55.66 5.58 -75.54
CA ASN A 678 -55.69 4.76 -74.32
C ASN A 678 -56.38 3.42 -74.56
N GLU A 679 -57.47 3.36 -75.34
CA GLU A 679 -58.14 2.11 -75.66
C GLU A 679 -57.24 1.17 -76.49
N GLU A 680 -56.52 1.71 -77.47
CA GLU A 680 -55.56 0.94 -78.28
C GLU A 680 -54.36 0.47 -77.44
N LEU A 681 -53.85 1.31 -76.54
CA LEU A 681 -52.81 0.94 -75.58
C LEU A 681 -53.29 -0.13 -74.59
N MET A 682 -54.55 -0.08 -74.13
CA MET A 682 -55.11 -1.12 -73.26
C MET A 682 -55.18 -2.47 -73.98
N ALA A 683 -55.66 -2.48 -75.23
CA ALA A 683 -55.69 -3.70 -76.04
C ALA A 683 -54.30 -4.29 -76.28
N SER A 684 -53.30 -3.45 -76.60
CA SER A 684 -51.91 -3.89 -76.77
C SER A 684 -51.30 -4.39 -75.45
N ASN A 685 -51.66 -3.77 -74.32
CA ASN A 685 -51.23 -4.23 -73.00
C ASN A 685 -51.81 -5.60 -72.63
N GLU A 686 -53.07 -5.89 -72.96
CA GLU A 686 -53.66 -7.21 -72.70
C GLU A 686 -52.95 -8.31 -73.50
N GLU A 687 -52.61 -8.05 -74.76
CA GLU A 687 -51.86 -9.01 -75.59
C GLU A 687 -50.43 -9.22 -75.07
N LEU A 688 -49.74 -8.15 -74.66
CA LEU A 688 -48.43 -8.23 -74.01
C LEU A 688 -48.50 -8.98 -72.68
N GLN A 689 -49.55 -8.76 -71.87
CA GLN A 689 -49.73 -9.47 -70.62
C GLN A 689 -49.89 -10.97 -70.84
N SER A 690 -50.67 -11.38 -71.83
CA SER A 690 -50.83 -12.79 -72.19
C SER A 690 -49.51 -13.43 -72.63
N THR A 691 -48.69 -12.75 -73.44
CA THR A 691 -47.38 -13.29 -73.86
C THR A 691 -46.37 -13.37 -72.71
N ASN A 692 -46.45 -12.44 -71.75
CA ASN A 692 -45.64 -12.49 -70.53
C ASN A 692 -46.02 -13.68 -69.64
N GLU A 693 -47.32 -14.00 -69.52
CA GLU A 693 -47.76 -15.17 -68.74
C GLU A 693 -47.23 -16.49 -69.32
N GLU A 694 -47.23 -16.66 -70.65
CA GLU A 694 -46.63 -17.84 -71.28
C GLU A 694 -45.11 -17.92 -71.07
N LEU A 695 -44.38 -16.81 -71.24
CA LEU A 695 -42.93 -16.76 -70.98
C LEU A 695 -42.59 -17.04 -69.51
N GLN A 696 -43.44 -16.59 -68.59
CA GLN A 696 -43.25 -16.83 -67.16
C GLN A 696 -43.40 -18.32 -66.83
N SER A 697 -44.38 -19.00 -67.44
CA SER A 697 -44.57 -20.44 -67.28
C SER A 697 -43.37 -21.27 -67.78
N VAL A 698 -42.83 -20.95 -68.96
CA VAL A 698 -41.64 -21.64 -69.51
C VAL A 698 -40.40 -21.42 -68.65
N ASN A 699 -40.25 -20.20 -68.12
CA ASN A 699 -39.15 -19.91 -67.20
C ASN A 699 -39.26 -20.72 -65.91
N GLU A 700 -40.44 -20.88 -65.32
CA GLU A 700 -40.64 -21.69 -64.11
C GLU A 700 -40.23 -23.16 -64.31
N GLU A 701 -40.54 -23.74 -65.47
CA GLU A 701 -40.17 -25.12 -65.79
C GLU A 701 -38.65 -25.28 -65.93
N LEU A 702 -37.98 -24.32 -66.59
CA LEU A 702 -36.52 -24.30 -66.73
C LEU A 702 -35.81 -24.12 -65.38
N TYR A 703 -36.32 -23.26 -64.50
CA TYR A 703 -35.74 -23.08 -63.17
C TYR A 703 -35.81 -24.37 -62.34
N THR A 704 -36.88 -25.14 -62.48
CA THR A 704 -37.07 -26.40 -61.76
C THR A 704 -36.03 -27.44 -62.16
N VAL A 705 -35.84 -27.67 -63.47
CA VAL A 705 -34.86 -28.65 -63.98
C VAL A 705 -33.42 -28.24 -63.63
N ASN A 706 -33.13 -26.94 -63.71
CA ASN A 706 -31.80 -26.44 -63.38
C ASN A 706 -31.49 -26.60 -61.88
N SER A 707 -32.50 -26.43 -61.01
CA SER A 707 -32.36 -26.70 -59.58
C SER A 707 -32.02 -28.17 -59.31
N GLU A 708 -32.70 -29.11 -59.97
CA GLU A 708 -32.47 -30.55 -59.76
C GLU A 708 -31.04 -30.99 -60.17
N LEU A 709 -30.54 -30.47 -61.29
CA LEU A 709 -29.16 -30.71 -61.74
C LEU A 709 -28.11 -30.06 -60.83
N GLN A 710 -28.40 -28.88 -60.28
CA GLN A 710 -27.53 -28.25 -59.30
C GLN A 710 -27.46 -29.05 -58.02
N ASP A 711 -28.58 -29.61 -57.56
CA ASP A 711 -28.62 -30.41 -56.34
C ASP A 711 -27.88 -31.75 -56.51
N LYS A 712 -27.95 -32.38 -57.69
CA LYS A 712 -27.14 -33.57 -57.99
C LYS A 712 -25.64 -33.28 -58.06
N ASN A 713 -25.25 -32.13 -58.61
CA ASN A 713 -23.84 -31.71 -58.60
C ASN A 713 -23.34 -31.39 -57.18
N LYS A 714 -24.18 -30.76 -56.35
CA LYS A 714 -23.85 -30.52 -54.93
C LYS A 714 -23.65 -31.83 -54.18
N GLU A 715 -24.52 -32.82 -54.39
CA GLU A 715 -24.43 -34.15 -53.75
C GLU A 715 -23.12 -34.86 -54.10
N LEU A 716 -22.71 -34.83 -55.37
CA LEU A 716 -21.44 -35.39 -55.82
C LEU A 716 -20.22 -34.65 -55.26
N ASN A 717 -20.26 -33.31 -55.25
CA ASN A 717 -19.19 -32.51 -54.67
C ASN A 717 -19.08 -32.75 -53.16
N TRP A 718 -20.19 -32.83 -52.45
CA TRP A 718 -20.22 -33.17 -51.02
C TRP A 718 -19.60 -34.54 -50.76
N LEU A 719 -19.95 -35.58 -51.52
CA LEU A 719 -19.34 -36.91 -51.37
C LEU A 719 -17.84 -36.91 -51.65
N ASN A 720 -17.40 -36.14 -52.64
CA ASN A 720 -15.98 -36.01 -52.96
C ASN A 720 -15.23 -35.22 -51.87
N ASP A 721 -15.83 -34.15 -51.37
CA ASP A 721 -15.32 -33.36 -50.27
C ASP A 721 -15.25 -34.19 -48.98
N ASP A 722 -16.25 -35.01 -48.67
CA ASP A 722 -16.24 -35.94 -47.55
C ASP A 722 -15.09 -36.95 -47.66
N ILE A 723 -14.87 -37.53 -48.84
CA ILE A 723 -13.74 -38.44 -49.08
C ILE A 723 -12.40 -37.72 -48.92
N ASN A 724 -12.25 -36.51 -49.47
CA ASN A 724 -11.02 -35.74 -49.34
C ASN A 724 -10.80 -35.27 -47.89
N ASN A 725 -11.86 -34.88 -47.18
CA ASN A 725 -11.82 -34.52 -45.77
C ASN A 725 -11.45 -35.73 -44.91
N LEU A 726 -11.98 -36.92 -45.19
CA LEU A 726 -11.57 -38.16 -44.53
C LEU A 726 -10.09 -38.47 -44.78
N PHE A 727 -9.58 -38.30 -46.00
CA PHE A 727 -8.15 -38.48 -46.29
C PHE A 727 -7.25 -37.39 -45.69
N ASN A 728 -7.77 -36.19 -45.47
CA ASN A 728 -7.06 -35.10 -44.80
C ASN A 728 -7.08 -35.25 -43.27
N SER A 729 -8.16 -35.79 -42.70
CA SER A 729 -8.34 -36.00 -41.27
C SER A 729 -7.64 -37.27 -40.77
N THR A 730 -7.57 -38.29 -41.62
CA THR A 730 -6.75 -39.48 -41.34
C THR A 730 -5.30 -39.12 -41.65
N GLU A 731 -4.47 -38.86 -40.64
CA GLU A 731 -3.02 -38.59 -40.79
C GLU A 731 -2.22 -39.79 -41.32
N VAL A 732 -2.92 -40.81 -41.82
CA VAL A 732 -2.37 -42.01 -42.41
C VAL A 732 -1.89 -41.72 -43.83
N GLY A 733 -0.61 -41.97 -44.06
CA GLY A 733 -0.03 -41.88 -45.38
C GLY A 733 -0.42 -43.09 -46.23
N THR A 734 -1.17 -42.92 -47.32
CA THR A 734 -1.55 -44.01 -48.23
C THR A 734 -1.14 -43.72 -49.67
N LEU A 735 -0.55 -44.72 -50.34
CA LEU A 735 -0.11 -44.69 -51.73
C LEU A 735 -0.84 -45.78 -52.53
N PHE A 736 -1.52 -45.37 -53.60
CA PHE A 736 -2.21 -46.27 -54.52
C PHE A 736 -1.36 -46.48 -55.77
N LEU A 737 -1.01 -47.73 -56.07
CA LEU A 737 -0.22 -48.12 -57.23
C LEU A 737 -1.05 -48.96 -58.19
N ASP A 738 -0.78 -48.87 -59.50
CA ASP A 738 -1.36 -49.76 -60.52
C ASP A 738 -0.63 -51.11 -60.63
N GLY A 739 -1.12 -52.00 -61.52
CA GLY A 739 -0.52 -53.31 -61.77
C GLY A 739 0.92 -53.30 -62.32
N TYR A 740 1.42 -52.14 -62.78
CA TYR A 740 2.81 -51.93 -63.18
C TYR A 740 3.62 -51.15 -62.13
N LEU A 741 3.08 -51.03 -60.91
CA LEU A 741 3.65 -50.29 -59.78
C LEU A 741 3.86 -48.79 -60.05
N ARG A 742 2.96 -48.17 -60.82
CA ARG A 742 2.95 -46.71 -61.05
C ARG A 742 1.94 -46.02 -60.14
N ILE A 743 2.26 -44.80 -59.72
CA ILE A 743 1.44 -44.04 -58.78
C ILE A 743 0.11 -43.63 -59.42
N ARG A 744 -1.03 -44.07 -58.86
CA ARG A 744 -2.39 -43.67 -59.29
C ARG A 744 -2.91 -42.48 -58.50
N LYS A 745 -2.75 -42.52 -57.18
CA LYS A 745 -3.22 -41.52 -56.22
C LYS A 745 -2.43 -41.68 -54.93
N PHE A 746 -2.33 -40.63 -54.12
CA PHE A 746 -1.76 -40.70 -52.78
C PHE A 746 -2.51 -39.73 -51.86
N THR A 747 -2.46 -39.98 -50.55
CA THR A 747 -3.09 -39.08 -49.57
C THR A 747 -2.18 -37.87 -49.28
N PRO A 748 -2.74 -36.70 -48.94
CA PRO A 748 -1.95 -35.52 -48.61
C PRO A 748 -1.01 -35.71 -47.41
N SER A 749 -1.34 -36.59 -46.46
CA SER A 749 -0.43 -36.95 -45.35
C SER A 749 0.91 -37.53 -45.87
N LEU A 750 0.89 -38.25 -47.00
CA LEU A 750 2.11 -38.75 -47.64
C LEU A 750 3.03 -37.61 -48.13
N GLN A 751 2.49 -36.41 -48.42
CA GLN A 751 3.30 -35.24 -48.82
C GLN A 751 4.12 -34.64 -47.68
N LYS A 752 3.68 -34.81 -46.42
CA LYS A 752 4.39 -34.28 -45.24
C LYS A 752 5.67 -35.07 -44.97
N HIS A 753 5.61 -36.39 -45.16
CA HIS A 753 6.71 -37.32 -44.89
C HIS A 753 7.55 -37.60 -46.15
N PHE A 754 6.98 -37.41 -47.35
CA PHE A 754 7.67 -37.63 -48.62
C PHE A 754 7.41 -36.47 -49.59
N LYS A 755 8.44 -36.02 -50.34
CA LYS A 755 8.36 -34.90 -51.28
C LYS A 755 7.60 -35.26 -52.59
N LEU A 756 6.34 -35.67 -52.48
CA LEU A 756 5.46 -35.99 -53.61
C LEU A 756 4.73 -34.75 -54.13
N ASN A 757 4.71 -34.60 -55.44
CA ASN A 757 3.88 -33.60 -56.12
C ASN A 757 2.83 -34.28 -56.99
N GLU A 758 1.73 -33.58 -57.30
CA GLU A 758 0.68 -34.10 -58.19
C GLU A 758 1.20 -34.48 -59.60
N LYS A 759 2.34 -33.90 -60.01
CA LYS A 759 3.02 -34.21 -61.28
C LYS A 759 3.69 -35.59 -61.31
N ASP A 760 3.79 -36.27 -60.16
CA ASP A 760 4.42 -37.59 -60.04
C ASP A 760 3.43 -38.75 -60.23
N ILE A 761 2.12 -38.44 -60.36
CA ILE A 761 1.10 -39.42 -60.76
C ILE A 761 1.47 -40.00 -62.14
N GLY A 762 1.46 -41.33 -62.25
CA GLY A 762 1.82 -42.09 -63.45
C GLY A 762 3.29 -42.53 -63.51
N ARG A 763 4.15 -42.10 -62.58
CA ARG A 763 5.57 -42.54 -62.49
C ARG A 763 5.72 -43.88 -61.75
N PRO A 764 6.71 -44.72 -62.12
CA PRO A 764 7.02 -45.95 -61.37
C PRO A 764 7.53 -45.65 -59.95
N ILE A 765 7.14 -46.47 -58.98
CA ILE A 765 7.60 -46.34 -57.57
C ILE A 765 9.13 -46.48 -57.41
N ALA A 766 9.80 -47.12 -58.37
CA ALA A 766 11.25 -47.32 -58.36
C ALA A 766 12.07 -46.02 -58.48
N ASP A 767 11.53 -45.02 -59.20
CA ASP A 767 12.17 -43.71 -59.41
C ASP A 767 11.94 -42.75 -58.23
N PHE A 768 10.96 -43.05 -57.38
CA PHE A 768 10.46 -42.18 -56.31
C PHE A 768 11.19 -42.33 -54.97
N ALA A 769 11.79 -43.48 -54.68
CA ALA A 769 12.24 -43.83 -53.34
C ALA A 769 13.65 -43.32 -52.96
N ALA A 770 13.97 -42.06 -53.25
CA ALA A 770 15.24 -41.42 -52.87
C ALA A 770 15.30 -40.96 -51.38
N SER A 771 14.20 -41.08 -50.63
CA SER A 771 14.08 -40.63 -49.23
C SER A 771 14.23 -41.75 -48.19
N PHE A 772 14.49 -42.98 -48.63
CA PHE A 772 14.73 -44.13 -47.75
C PHE A 772 16.10 -44.72 -48.06
N LYS A 773 16.74 -45.32 -47.06
CA LYS A 773 17.94 -46.16 -47.26
C LYS A 773 17.68 -47.19 -48.36
N GLU A 774 18.66 -47.39 -49.23
CA GLU A 774 18.54 -48.22 -50.44
C GLU A 774 18.02 -49.63 -50.15
N GLU A 775 18.37 -50.19 -48.99
CA GLU A 775 17.89 -51.48 -48.49
C GLU A 775 16.37 -51.50 -48.26
N ILE A 776 15.80 -50.46 -47.64
CA ILE A 776 14.36 -50.35 -47.34
C ILE A 776 13.57 -50.15 -48.64
N ARG A 777 14.12 -49.36 -49.57
CA ARG A 777 13.54 -49.12 -50.90
C ARG A 777 13.41 -50.40 -51.72
N LEU A 778 14.51 -51.15 -51.87
CA LEU A 778 14.53 -52.40 -52.64
C LEU A 778 13.58 -53.43 -52.02
N LYS A 779 13.54 -53.48 -50.68
CA LYS A 779 12.62 -54.34 -49.95
C LYS A 779 11.15 -53.97 -50.20
N MET A 780 10.79 -52.68 -50.18
CA MET A 780 9.43 -52.21 -50.46
C MET A 780 8.94 -52.59 -51.86
N ILE A 781 9.80 -52.50 -52.87
CA ILE A 781 9.47 -52.89 -54.24
C ILE A 781 9.27 -54.41 -54.34
N ASN A 782 10.13 -55.19 -53.68
CA ASN A 782 9.99 -56.64 -53.62
C ASN A 782 8.72 -57.08 -52.90
N ASP A 783 8.42 -56.48 -51.74
CA ASP A 783 7.23 -56.76 -50.95
C ASP A 783 5.96 -56.37 -51.70
N SER A 784 5.97 -55.26 -52.45
CA SER A 784 4.86 -54.85 -53.32
C SER A 784 4.62 -55.86 -54.44
N ASN A 785 5.67 -56.31 -55.13
CA ASN A 785 5.57 -57.36 -56.15
C ASN A 785 5.09 -58.70 -55.57
N LYS A 786 5.53 -59.03 -54.35
CA LYS A 786 5.13 -60.24 -53.65
C LYS A 786 3.65 -60.18 -53.26
N SER A 787 3.20 -59.07 -52.67
CA SER A 787 1.79 -58.81 -52.35
C SER A 787 0.89 -58.92 -53.59
N LEU A 788 1.39 -58.45 -54.74
CA LEU A 788 0.67 -58.43 -56.02
C LEU A 788 0.55 -59.82 -56.68
N LYS A 789 1.56 -60.69 -56.52
CA LYS A 789 1.58 -62.07 -57.05
C LYS A 789 0.94 -63.09 -56.12
N GLU A 790 1.21 -63.00 -54.83
CA GLU A 790 0.77 -63.96 -53.80
C GLU A 790 -0.54 -63.54 -53.11
N LEU A 791 -1.02 -62.32 -53.35
CA LEU A 791 -2.24 -61.74 -52.75
C LEU A 791 -2.22 -61.69 -51.22
N ILE A 792 -1.04 -61.48 -50.64
CA ILE A 792 -0.82 -61.37 -49.19
C ILE A 792 -0.67 -59.93 -48.75
N THR A 793 -1.02 -59.65 -47.49
CA THR A 793 -0.70 -58.39 -46.82
C THR A 793 0.60 -58.54 -46.03
N ILE A 794 1.51 -57.58 -46.15
CA ILE A 794 2.80 -57.57 -45.45
C ILE A 794 2.84 -56.34 -44.55
N GLU A 795 3.15 -56.54 -43.27
CA GLU A 795 3.22 -55.48 -42.26
C GLU A 795 4.58 -55.51 -41.55
N GLU A 796 5.23 -54.35 -41.45
CA GLU A 796 6.56 -54.24 -40.83
C GLU A 796 6.80 -52.83 -40.28
N GLU A 797 7.54 -52.74 -39.17
CA GLU A 797 8.03 -51.47 -38.63
C GLU A 797 9.25 -50.99 -39.40
N ILE A 798 9.24 -49.72 -39.80
CA ILE A 798 10.34 -49.06 -40.49
C ILE A 798 10.69 -47.75 -39.79
N GLN A 799 11.95 -47.36 -39.91
CA GLN A 799 12.49 -46.13 -39.35
C GLN A 799 13.01 -45.25 -40.48
N ASP A 800 12.66 -43.96 -40.44
CA ASP A 800 13.16 -42.99 -41.42
C ASP A 800 14.54 -42.41 -41.04
N ASP A 801 15.09 -41.57 -41.93
CA ASP A 801 16.38 -40.91 -41.71
C ASP A 801 16.34 -39.80 -40.63
N ALA A 802 15.14 -39.34 -40.25
CA ALA A 802 14.90 -38.35 -39.19
C ALA A 802 14.57 -39.00 -37.84
N ASN A 803 14.74 -40.33 -37.72
CA ASN A 803 14.52 -41.12 -36.51
C ASN A 803 13.05 -41.26 -36.07
N ASN A 804 12.10 -41.06 -36.97
CA ASN A 804 10.69 -41.34 -36.78
C ASN A 804 10.37 -42.82 -37.10
N PHE A 805 9.35 -43.35 -36.46
CA PHE A 805 8.98 -44.76 -36.55
C PHE A 805 7.60 -44.91 -37.20
N TYR A 806 7.51 -45.79 -38.19
CA TYR A 806 6.29 -46.03 -38.95
C TYR A 806 5.97 -47.52 -39.01
N ILE A 807 4.70 -47.87 -38.91
CA ILE A 807 4.20 -49.18 -39.33
C ILE A 807 3.82 -49.08 -40.80
N ARG A 808 4.50 -49.86 -41.65
CA ARG A 808 4.23 -49.96 -43.08
C ARG A 808 3.43 -51.22 -43.36
N ARG A 809 2.29 -51.06 -44.05
CA ARG A 809 1.41 -52.15 -44.48
C ARG A 809 1.19 -52.11 -45.98
N ILE A 810 1.44 -53.22 -46.67
CA ILE A 810 1.30 -53.37 -48.12
C ILE A 810 0.22 -54.41 -48.40
N SER A 811 -0.81 -54.04 -49.16
CA SER A 811 -1.97 -54.90 -49.47
C SER A 811 -2.36 -54.82 -50.96
N PRO A 812 -2.88 -55.89 -51.59
CA PRO A 812 -3.35 -55.83 -52.97
C PRO A 812 -4.65 -55.03 -53.09
N PHE A 813 -4.79 -54.25 -54.17
CA PHE A 813 -6.03 -53.54 -54.51
C PHE A 813 -6.89 -54.40 -55.43
N ILE A 814 -8.09 -54.77 -54.96
CA ILE A 814 -9.02 -55.64 -55.68
C ILE A 814 -10.27 -54.85 -56.02
N THR A 815 -10.65 -54.78 -57.30
CA THR A 815 -11.85 -54.08 -57.75
C THR A 815 -13.13 -54.88 -57.46
N VAL A 816 -14.29 -54.23 -57.61
CA VAL A 816 -15.62 -54.85 -57.37
C VAL A 816 -15.81 -56.13 -58.20
N ASP A 817 -15.23 -56.18 -59.40
CA ASP A 817 -15.23 -57.35 -60.29
C ASP A 817 -14.21 -58.44 -59.90
N ARG A 818 -13.61 -58.36 -58.69
CA ARG A 818 -12.57 -59.24 -58.16
C ARG A 818 -11.29 -59.31 -58.99
N LYS A 819 -10.99 -58.27 -59.76
CA LYS A 819 -9.74 -58.16 -60.52
C LYS A 819 -8.70 -57.42 -59.68
N VAL A 820 -7.49 -57.96 -59.61
CA VAL A 820 -6.36 -57.30 -58.94
C VAL A 820 -5.87 -56.19 -59.86
N ASP A 821 -6.01 -54.94 -59.41
CA ASP A 821 -5.78 -53.73 -60.21
C ASP A 821 -4.65 -52.85 -59.62
N GLY A 822 -3.90 -53.39 -58.66
CA GLY A 822 -2.74 -52.72 -58.08
C GLY A 822 -2.42 -53.10 -56.65
N VAL A 823 -1.67 -52.22 -55.97
CA VAL A 823 -1.24 -52.36 -54.56
C VAL A 823 -1.52 -51.06 -53.82
N ILE A 824 -1.93 -51.17 -52.56
CA ILE A 824 -2.02 -50.07 -51.61
C ILE A 824 -0.90 -50.21 -50.61
N ILE A 825 -0.15 -49.12 -50.38
CA ILE A 825 0.85 -49.03 -49.32
C ILE A 825 0.39 -47.99 -48.31
N THR A 826 0.34 -48.37 -47.04
CA THR A 826 -0.10 -47.53 -45.92
C THR A 826 1.04 -47.36 -44.90
N PHE A 827 1.24 -46.14 -44.43
CA PHE A 827 2.20 -45.78 -43.38
C PHE A 827 1.46 -45.14 -42.21
N VAL A 828 1.64 -45.71 -41.02
CA VAL A 828 1.08 -45.21 -39.76
C VAL A 828 2.22 -44.74 -38.86
N ASP A 829 2.24 -43.48 -38.47
CA ASP A 829 3.25 -42.91 -37.57
C ASP A 829 3.01 -43.40 -36.13
N ILE A 830 4.03 -44.01 -35.52
CA ILE A 830 4.02 -44.48 -34.12
C ILE A 830 5.08 -43.78 -33.26
N THR A 831 5.63 -42.66 -33.74
CA THR A 831 6.76 -41.97 -33.12
C THR A 831 6.41 -41.44 -31.73
N ASP A 832 5.25 -40.83 -31.55
CA ASP A 832 4.84 -40.30 -30.24
C ASP A 832 4.48 -41.40 -29.25
N LEU A 833 3.91 -42.51 -29.72
CA LEU A 833 3.69 -43.70 -28.91
C LEU A 833 5.03 -44.24 -28.37
N ARG A 834 6.07 -44.27 -29.21
CA ARG A 834 7.41 -44.68 -28.80
C ARG A 834 8.06 -43.70 -27.80
N LYS A 835 7.87 -42.38 -27.99
CA LYS A 835 8.32 -41.36 -27.02
C LYS A 835 7.62 -41.51 -25.67
N LEU A 836 6.31 -41.79 -25.65
CA LEU A 836 5.54 -42.01 -24.43
C LEU A 836 6.03 -43.24 -23.66
N TYR A 837 6.31 -44.35 -24.34
CA TYR A 837 6.92 -45.53 -23.72
C TYR A 837 8.28 -45.20 -23.09
N ASN A 838 9.14 -44.47 -23.79
CA ASN A 838 10.44 -44.05 -23.23
C ASN A 838 10.26 -43.07 -22.05
N ALA A 839 9.25 -42.18 -22.10
CA ALA A 839 8.97 -41.24 -21.03
C ALA A 839 8.46 -41.94 -19.76
N LEU A 840 7.68 -43.00 -19.88
CA LEU A 840 7.24 -43.83 -18.75
C LEU A 840 8.43 -44.50 -18.05
N GLU A 841 9.37 -45.07 -18.81
CA GLU A 841 10.58 -45.70 -18.25
C GLU A 841 11.48 -44.67 -17.53
N ILE A 842 11.58 -43.45 -18.06
CA ILE A 842 12.28 -42.34 -17.39
C ILE A 842 11.55 -41.94 -16.09
N LYS A 843 10.21 -41.92 -16.10
CA LYS A 843 9.41 -41.56 -14.92
C LYS A 843 9.57 -42.59 -13.79
N GLU A 844 9.64 -43.88 -14.11
CA GLU A 844 9.95 -44.93 -13.12
C GLU A 844 11.31 -44.70 -12.46
N LYS A 845 12.36 -44.40 -13.27
CA LYS A 845 13.69 -44.06 -12.74
C LYS A 845 13.69 -42.79 -11.89
N ILE A 846 12.83 -41.81 -12.20
CA ILE A 846 12.66 -40.59 -11.38
C ILE A 846 12.01 -40.93 -10.04
N ILE A 847 10.97 -41.75 -10.02
CA ILE A 847 10.30 -42.18 -8.77
C ILE A 847 11.27 -42.95 -7.88
N GLU A 848 12.08 -43.85 -8.44
CA GLU A 848 13.13 -44.55 -7.69
C GLU A 848 14.13 -43.56 -7.09
N LYS A 849 14.58 -42.57 -7.86
CA LYS A 849 15.51 -41.54 -7.39
C LYS A 849 14.89 -40.65 -6.31
N GLU A 850 13.62 -40.28 -6.44
CA GLU A 850 12.87 -39.48 -5.46
C GLU A 850 12.66 -40.27 -4.15
N SER A 851 12.36 -41.56 -4.24
CA SER A 851 12.25 -42.44 -3.06
C SER A 851 13.58 -42.57 -2.30
N ALA A 852 14.71 -42.68 -3.01
CA ALA A 852 16.04 -42.69 -2.43
C ALA A 852 16.40 -41.33 -1.79
N TYR A 853 16.01 -40.23 -2.44
CA TYR A 853 16.20 -38.88 -1.92
C TYR A 853 15.38 -38.64 -0.64
N ASN A 854 14.10 -39.02 -0.61
CA ASN A 854 13.26 -38.91 0.59
C ASN A 854 13.79 -39.74 1.75
N ARG A 855 14.31 -40.95 1.48
CA ARG A 855 15.00 -41.76 2.50
C ARG A 855 16.23 -41.03 3.05
N SER A 856 17.03 -40.40 2.19
CA SER A 856 18.21 -39.62 2.62
C SER A 856 17.86 -38.40 3.48
N ILE A 857 16.72 -37.73 3.23
CA ILE A 857 16.24 -36.62 4.06
C ILE A 857 15.85 -37.12 5.46
N ILE A 858 15.10 -38.22 5.54
CA ILE A 858 14.69 -38.83 6.82
C ILE A 858 15.91 -39.32 7.62
N GLU A 859 16.98 -39.72 6.94
CA GLU A 859 18.23 -40.19 7.56
C GLU A 859 19.17 -39.06 8.00
N ASN A 860 19.20 -37.92 7.29
CA ASN A 860 20.08 -36.77 7.61
C ASN A 860 19.43 -35.72 8.53
N ASN A 861 18.14 -35.82 8.83
CA ASN A 861 17.47 -34.91 9.75
C ASN A 861 17.87 -35.17 11.21
N SER A 862 18.06 -34.10 11.99
CA SER A 862 18.29 -34.15 13.45
C SER A 862 17.03 -34.46 14.27
N PHE A 863 16.03 -35.05 13.64
CA PHE A 863 14.76 -35.44 14.23
C PHE A 863 14.67 -36.96 14.34
N TYR A 864 14.07 -37.44 15.42
CA TYR A 864 13.66 -38.82 15.57
C TYR A 864 12.41 -39.05 14.75
N VAL A 865 12.43 -40.04 13.86
CA VAL A 865 11.26 -40.42 13.07
C VAL A 865 10.96 -41.86 13.40
N ILE A 866 9.76 -42.11 13.91
CA ILE A 866 9.30 -43.43 14.33
C ILE A 866 7.91 -43.66 13.74
N LYS A 867 7.63 -44.90 13.37
CA LYS A 867 6.28 -45.38 13.13
C LYS A 867 5.97 -46.55 14.04
N THR A 868 4.74 -46.61 14.52
CA THR A 868 4.22 -47.77 15.26
C THR A 868 2.93 -48.27 14.65
N ASP A 869 2.60 -49.54 14.95
CA ASP A 869 1.26 -50.04 14.77
C ASP A 869 0.29 -49.35 15.77
N LEU A 870 -1.01 -49.66 15.64
CA LEU A 870 -2.04 -49.09 16.52
C LEU A 870 -1.94 -49.59 17.98
N GLN A 871 -1.18 -50.67 18.23
CA GLN A 871 -0.89 -51.19 19.56
C GLN A 871 0.37 -50.54 20.18
N GLY A 872 1.05 -49.67 19.44
CA GLY A 872 2.24 -48.94 19.90
C GLY A 872 3.56 -49.71 19.76
N ASN A 873 3.60 -50.77 18.93
CA ASN A 873 4.83 -51.49 18.61
C ASN A 873 5.55 -50.88 17.41
N TYR A 874 6.88 -50.81 17.44
CA TYR A 874 7.66 -50.21 16.37
C TYR A 874 7.49 -50.95 15.02
N THR A 875 7.08 -50.22 13.99
CA THR A 875 7.11 -50.69 12.59
C THR A 875 8.31 -50.11 11.83
N TYR A 876 8.75 -48.91 12.21
CA TYR A 876 9.93 -48.26 11.63
C TYR A 876 10.54 -47.24 12.59
N PHE A 877 11.85 -47.01 12.51
CA PHE A 877 12.49 -45.81 13.01
C PHE A 877 13.77 -45.47 12.24
N ASN A 878 14.12 -44.19 12.18
CA ASN A 878 15.29 -43.73 11.42
C ASN A 878 16.64 -44.06 12.12
N ASN A 879 17.73 -44.01 11.35
CA ASN A 879 19.07 -44.30 11.84
C ASN A 879 19.55 -43.29 12.89
N TYR A 880 19.06 -42.05 12.84
CA TYR A 880 19.37 -41.03 13.85
C TYR A 880 18.84 -41.43 15.24
N PHE A 881 17.58 -41.87 15.33
CA PHE A 881 17.02 -42.46 16.55
C PHE A 881 17.83 -43.67 17.03
N SER A 882 18.22 -44.55 16.09
CA SER A 882 19.04 -45.73 16.39
C SER A 882 20.37 -45.38 17.08
N LYS A 883 21.10 -44.39 16.53
CA LYS A 883 22.38 -43.92 17.09
C LYS A 883 22.22 -43.25 18.45
N MET A 884 21.21 -42.40 18.61
CA MET A 884 21.05 -41.60 19.82
C MET A 884 20.61 -42.42 21.03
N PHE A 885 19.76 -43.43 20.82
CA PHE A 885 19.26 -44.30 21.89
C PHE A 885 19.98 -45.66 21.96
N GLY A 886 20.94 -45.92 21.07
CA GLY A 886 21.76 -47.13 21.09
C GLY A 886 21.00 -48.41 20.70
N VAL A 887 19.93 -48.28 19.92
CA VAL A 887 19.05 -49.39 19.52
C VAL A 887 19.13 -49.66 18.02
N LYS A 888 18.99 -50.92 17.60
CA LYS A 888 18.96 -51.31 16.18
C LYS A 888 17.53 -51.63 15.75
N LEU A 889 17.18 -51.19 14.55
CA LEU A 889 15.85 -51.40 13.96
C LEU A 889 15.45 -52.88 13.92
N SER A 890 16.35 -53.77 13.50
CA SER A 890 16.12 -55.22 13.43
C SER A 890 15.68 -55.85 14.75
N ASP A 891 16.16 -55.31 15.88
CA ASP A 891 16.01 -55.95 17.19
C ASP A 891 14.78 -55.43 17.94
N TRP A 892 14.15 -54.36 17.43
CA TRP A 892 13.09 -53.60 18.08
C TRP A 892 11.80 -53.49 17.27
N ILE A 893 11.80 -53.86 15.98
CA ILE A 893 10.55 -54.02 15.23
C ILE A 893 9.63 -55.02 15.95
N GLY A 894 8.36 -54.65 16.12
CA GLY A 894 7.35 -55.46 16.81
C GLY A 894 7.40 -55.41 18.34
N LYS A 895 8.33 -54.66 18.95
CA LYS A 895 8.35 -54.40 20.40
C LYS A 895 7.65 -53.10 20.75
N SER A 896 7.06 -53.05 21.94
CA SER A 896 6.37 -51.86 22.45
C SER A 896 7.30 -50.66 22.62
N SER A 897 6.82 -49.49 22.18
CA SER A 897 7.54 -48.22 22.28
C SER A 897 7.76 -47.72 23.70
N LEU A 898 6.93 -48.15 24.66
CA LEU A 898 7.05 -47.83 26.09
C LEU A 898 8.34 -48.36 26.71
N GLY A 899 8.92 -49.44 26.18
CA GLY A 899 10.17 -50.03 26.69
C GLY A 899 11.41 -49.13 26.55
N LEU A 900 11.31 -48.02 25.81
CA LEU A 900 12.36 -46.99 25.68
C LEU A 900 11.90 -45.64 26.23
N ILE A 901 10.96 -45.62 27.19
CA ILE A 901 10.49 -44.43 27.91
C ILE A 901 10.66 -44.72 29.41
N ILE A 902 11.05 -43.71 30.20
CA ILE A 902 11.09 -43.85 31.66
C ILE A 902 9.68 -44.11 32.20
N GLU A 903 9.56 -45.00 33.20
CA GLU A 903 8.27 -45.46 33.74
C GLU A 903 7.35 -44.31 34.18
N ASP A 904 7.89 -43.27 34.81
CA ASP A 904 7.15 -42.06 35.22
C ASP A 904 6.40 -41.38 34.06
N ASP A 905 6.91 -41.46 32.84
CA ASP A 905 6.37 -40.76 31.67
C ASP A 905 5.46 -41.66 30.81
N HIS A 906 5.22 -42.92 31.21
CA HIS A 906 4.37 -43.86 30.48
C HIS A 906 2.91 -43.39 30.43
N GLU A 907 2.39 -42.90 31.55
CA GLU A 907 0.99 -42.45 31.66
C GLU A 907 0.70 -41.28 30.73
N ASP A 908 1.63 -40.31 30.65
CA ASP A 908 1.50 -39.14 29.76
C ASP A 908 1.59 -39.54 28.28
N CYS A 909 2.43 -40.51 27.95
CA CYS A 909 2.52 -41.06 26.60
C CYS A 909 1.19 -41.72 26.17
N ILE A 910 0.60 -42.55 27.04
CA ILE A 910 -0.65 -43.27 26.76
C ILE A 910 -1.81 -42.27 26.59
N LYS A 911 -1.97 -41.33 27.53
CA LYS A 911 -3.01 -40.28 27.44
C LYS A 911 -2.91 -39.46 26.15
N THR A 912 -1.69 -39.20 25.67
CA THR A 912 -1.48 -38.44 24.44
C THR A 912 -1.91 -39.25 23.21
N ILE A 913 -1.63 -40.55 23.20
CA ILE A 913 -2.07 -41.46 22.13
C ILE A 913 -3.61 -41.60 22.13
N GLU A 914 -4.24 -41.74 23.30
CA GLU A 914 -5.71 -41.76 23.43
C GLU A 914 -6.37 -40.50 22.85
N LYS A 915 -5.77 -39.32 23.09
CA LYS A 915 -6.20 -38.06 22.47
C LYS A 915 -6.06 -38.08 20.95
N CYS A 916 -4.97 -38.64 20.42
CA CYS A 916 -4.79 -38.81 18.98
C CYS A 916 -5.90 -39.69 18.38
N PHE A 917 -6.33 -40.75 19.08
CA PHE A 917 -7.44 -41.61 18.63
C PHE A 917 -8.80 -40.90 18.69
N ALA A 918 -9.01 -40.02 19.69
CA ALA A 918 -10.22 -39.21 19.79
C ALA A 918 -10.29 -38.11 18.71
N GLU A 919 -9.14 -37.52 18.35
CA GLU A 919 -9.02 -36.43 17.38
C GLU A 919 -7.94 -36.75 16.31
N PRO A 920 -8.23 -37.66 15.37
CA PRO A 920 -7.23 -38.22 14.44
C PRO A 920 -6.62 -37.22 13.46
N ASP A 921 -7.26 -36.08 13.22
CA ASP A 921 -6.79 -35.05 12.28
C ASP A 921 -5.88 -34.01 12.96
N LYS A 922 -5.69 -34.08 14.28
CA LYS A 922 -4.80 -33.19 15.04
C LYS A 922 -3.55 -33.93 15.53
N SER A 923 -2.46 -33.19 15.65
CA SER A 923 -1.24 -33.69 16.28
C SER A 923 -1.16 -33.26 17.73
N PHE A 924 -0.61 -34.12 18.57
CA PHE A 924 -0.47 -33.89 19.99
C PHE A 924 0.99 -34.03 20.43
N TRP A 925 1.40 -33.15 21.33
CA TRP A 925 2.77 -33.04 21.80
C TRP A 925 2.91 -33.59 23.21
N VAL A 926 3.98 -34.35 23.45
CA VAL A 926 4.33 -34.87 24.77
C VAL A 926 5.85 -34.81 24.98
N ASN A 927 6.26 -34.45 26.18
CA ASN A 927 7.67 -34.50 26.57
C ASN A 927 7.93 -35.83 27.26
N LEU A 928 8.93 -36.56 26.77
CA LEU A 928 9.27 -37.89 27.25
C LEU A 928 10.77 -37.96 27.53
N ARG A 929 11.10 -38.55 28.67
CA ARG A 929 12.46 -38.90 29.05
C ARG A 929 12.75 -40.32 28.59
N LYS A 930 13.86 -40.47 27.88
CA LYS A 930 14.28 -41.75 27.30
C LYS A 930 15.72 -42.09 27.71
N PRO A 931 16.01 -43.35 28.07
CA PRO A 931 17.36 -43.78 28.39
C PRO A 931 18.23 -43.83 27.12
N SER A 932 19.45 -43.31 27.22
CA SER A 932 20.47 -43.32 26.16
C SER A 932 21.82 -43.76 26.75
N PRO A 933 22.76 -44.27 25.93
CA PRO A 933 24.11 -44.59 26.41
C PRO A 933 24.84 -43.46 27.15
N ASN A 934 24.48 -42.20 26.87
CA ASN A 934 25.08 -41.00 27.47
C ASN A 934 24.27 -40.41 28.65
N GLY A 935 23.24 -41.12 29.13
CA GLY A 935 22.36 -40.68 30.22
C GLY A 935 20.90 -40.54 29.78
N ILE A 936 20.12 -39.73 30.50
CA ILE A 936 18.70 -39.50 30.19
C ILE A 936 18.59 -38.31 29.23
N ILE A 937 17.94 -38.53 28.10
CA ILE A 937 17.64 -37.47 27.12
C ILE A 937 16.21 -36.99 27.34
N ASN A 938 16.04 -35.67 27.45
CA ASN A 938 14.72 -35.06 27.40
C ASN A 938 14.36 -34.81 25.95
N SER A 939 13.25 -35.40 25.50
CA SER A 939 12.81 -35.32 24.12
C SER A 939 11.36 -34.91 24.02
N GLN A 940 11.03 -34.04 23.08
CA GLN A 940 9.66 -33.66 22.78
C GLN A 940 9.19 -34.42 21.55
N TRP A 941 7.98 -34.98 21.62
CA TRP A 941 7.39 -35.85 20.62
C TRP A 941 6.04 -35.35 20.15
N GLU A 942 5.82 -35.39 18.85
CA GLU A 942 4.55 -35.13 18.18
C GLU A 942 4.00 -36.46 17.64
N PHE A 943 2.76 -36.80 17.99
CA PHE A 943 2.08 -38.01 17.54
C PHE A 943 0.94 -37.67 16.57
N LYS A 944 0.84 -38.45 15.49
CA LYS A 944 -0.21 -38.33 14.47
C LYS A 944 -0.63 -39.69 13.93
N ILE A 945 -1.92 -39.90 13.76
CA ILE A 945 -2.45 -41.14 13.17
C ILE A 945 -2.48 -41.02 11.65
N LEU A 946 -1.98 -42.04 10.96
CA LEU A 946 -2.01 -42.16 9.50
C LEU A 946 -3.16 -43.07 9.07
N ARG A 947 -3.78 -42.70 7.94
CA ARG A 947 -4.86 -43.45 7.29
C ARG A 947 -4.35 -44.14 6.02
N ASP A 948 -4.91 -45.31 5.74
CA ASP A 948 -4.77 -46.02 4.46
C ASP A 948 -5.55 -45.30 3.33
N GLU A 949 -5.33 -45.70 2.07
CA GLU A 949 -6.06 -45.28 0.86
C GLU A 949 -7.58 -45.44 1.01
N ASN A 950 -8.03 -46.40 1.85
CA ASN A 950 -9.45 -46.62 2.17
C ASN A 950 -9.96 -45.78 3.36
N GLY A 951 -9.13 -44.88 3.92
CA GLY A 951 -9.49 -43.97 5.02
C GLY A 951 -9.47 -44.56 6.43
N ALA A 952 -9.12 -45.84 6.58
CA ALA A 952 -8.99 -46.54 7.86
C ALA A 952 -7.66 -46.24 8.55
N PHE A 953 -7.63 -46.22 9.90
CA PHE A 953 -6.38 -46.01 10.65
C PHE A 953 -5.41 -47.17 10.43
N HIS A 954 -4.16 -46.86 10.11
CA HIS A 954 -3.16 -47.84 9.71
C HIS A 954 -1.93 -47.82 10.63
N GLU A 955 -1.34 -46.64 10.88
CA GLU A 955 -0.11 -46.49 11.67
C GLU A 955 -0.13 -45.20 12.49
N ILE A 956 0.72 -45.11 13.51
CA ILE A 956 0.99 -43.88 14.24
C ILE A 956 2.38 -43.38 13.83
N LEU A 957 2.45 -42.15 13.33
CA LEU A 957 3.69 -41.44 13.07
C LEU A 957 4.09 -40.63 14.32
N CYS A 958 5.30 -40.86 14.80
CA CYS A 958 5.86 -40.16 15.95
C CYS A 958 7.13 -39.42 15.52
N LEU A 959 7.11 -38.09 15.62
CA LEU A 959 8.26 -37.22 15.32
C LEU A 959 8.80 -36.67 16.63
N GLY A 960 10.10 -36.85 16.89
CA GLY A 960 10.73 -36.41 18.14
C GLY A 960 11.96 -35.55 17.90
N HIS A 961 12.32 -34.73 18.89
CA HIS A 961 13.62 -34.06 18.92
C HIS A 961 14.12 -33.89 20.36
N GLU A 962 15.43 -33.69 20.52
CA GLU A 962 16.03 -33.44 21.82
C GLU A 962 15.82 -31.99 22.27
N ILE A 963 15.43 -31.82 23.54
CA ILE A 963 15.25 -30.52 24.20
C ILE A 963 16.08 -30.37 25.48
N THR A 964 16.99 -31.30 25.78
CA THR A 964 17.80 -31.28 27.01
C THR A 964 18.56 -29.97 27.22
N SER A 965 19.20 -29.43 26.17
CA SER A 965 19.96 -28.17 26.23
C SER A 965 19.05 -26.93 26.34
N LEU A 966 17.86 -27.00 25.75
CA LEU A 966 16.85 -25.95 25.81
C LEU A 966 16.29 -25.79 27.22
N ILE A 967 15.95 -26.90 27.89
CA ILE A 967 15.47 -26.89 29.28
C ILE A 967 16.52 -26.28 30.20
N LYS A 968 17.80 -26.68 30.10
CA LYS A 968 18.89 -26.11 30.92
C LYS A 968 19.05 -24.60 30.71
N LYS A 969 19.01 -24.13 29.47
CA LYS A 969 19.07 -22.68 29.17
C LYS A 969 17.86 -21.92 29.71
N GLN A 970 16.68 -22.53 29.70
CA GLN A 970 15.48 -21.93 30.25
C GLN A 970 15.56 -21.78 31.77
N GLU A 971 16.10 -22.78 32.47
CA GLU A 971 16.37 -22.71 33.93
C GLU A 971 17.39 -21.62 34.26
N GLU A 972 18.48 -21.51 33.49
CA GLU A 972 19.47 -20.43 33.63
C GLU A 972 18.82 -19.04 33.45
N LEU A 973 18.00 -18.85 32.41
CA LEU A 973 17.30 -17.60 32.17
C LEU A 973 16.32 -17.24 33.29
N GLN A 974 15.57 -18.22 33.81
CA GLN A 974 14.67 -17.99 34.95
C GLN A 974 15.43 -17.55 36.20
N SER A 975 16.61 -18.12 36.46
CA SER A 975 17.45 -17.69 37.57
C SER A 975 17.90 -16.22 37.43
N LEU A 976 18.30 -15.81 36.22
CA LEU A 976 18.69 -14.42 35.92
C LEU A 976 17.53 -13.44 36.06
N VAL A 977 16.31 -13.85 35.66
CA VAL A 977 15.10 -13.03 35.84
C VAL A 977 14.81 -12.82 37.32
N ASN A 978 14.91 -13.86 38.14
CA ASN A 978 14.69 -13.75 39.59
C ASN A 978 15.68 -12.78 40.25
N VAL A 979 16.96 -12.85 39.87
CA VAL A 979 18.00 -11.91 40.35
C VAL A 979 17.66 -10.46 39.96
N ASN A 980 17.22 -10.22 38.72
CA ASN A 980 16.82 -8.89 38.27
C ASN A 980 15.58 -8.34 39.01
N ILE A 981 14.61 -9.20 39.29
CA ILE A 981 13.43 -8.82 40.09
C ILE A 981 13.85 -8.39 41.49
N GLU A 982 14.78 -9.13 42.11
CA GLU A 982 15.30 -8.77 43.43
C GLU A 982 16.02 -7.41 43.42
N GLN A 983 16.87 -7.14 42.42
CA GLN A 983 17.54 -5.85 42.25
C GLN A 983 16.55 -4.70 42.05
N LYS A 984 15.51 -4.91 41.22
CA LYS A 984 14.45 -3.91 40.99
C LYS A 984 13.70 -3.58 42.28
N ASN A 985 13.37 -4.59 43.09
CA ASN A 985 12.67 -4.38 44.35
C ASN A 985 13.52 -3.58 45.36
N ARG A 986 14.84 -3.86 45.44
CA ARG A 986 15.77 -3.07 46.27
C ARG A 986 15.83 -1.60 45.83
N LEU A 987 15.88 -1.34 44.52
CA LEU A 987 15.89 0.02 43.98
C LEU A 987 14.59 0.78 44.30
N MET A 988 13.44 0.13 44.18
CA MET A 988 12.14 0.73 44.52
C MET A 988 12.03 1.05 46.02
N GLN A 989 12.50 0.17 46.91
CA GLN A 989 12.54 0.44 48.35
C GLN A 989 13.44 1.65 48.66
N PHE A 990 14.59 1.75 48.02
CA PHE A 990 15.49 2.90 48.18
C PHE A 990 14.84 4.22 47.73
N ALA A 991 14.22 4.24 46.55
CA ALA A 991 13.49 5.41 46.04
C ALA A 991 12.34 5.86 46.97
N HIS A 992 11.67 4.90 47.60
CA HIS A 992 10.61 5.16 48.57
C HIS A 992 11.15 5.82 49.85
N ILE A 993 12.25 5.31 50.40
CA ILE A 993 12.92 5.87 51.59
C ILE A 993 13.40 7.30 51.31
N LEU A 994 14.04 7.54 50.17
CA LEU A 994 14.46 8.87 49.71
C LEU A 994 13.29 9.87 49.75
N SER A 995 12.20 9.49 49.09
CA SER A 995 11.01 10.36 48.99
C SER A 995 10.41 10.69 50.35
N HIS A 996 10.37 9.72 51.28
CA HIS A 996 9.84 9.92 52.62
C HIS A 996 10.69 10.90 53.44
N ASN A 997 12.02 10.74 53.41
CA ASN A 997 12.92 11.54 54.23
C ASN A 997 13.00 12.99 53.75
N PHE A 998 13.13 13.22 52.44
CA PHE A 998 13.06 14.57 51.89
C PHE A 998 11.73 15.24 52.24
N ARG A 999 10.61 14.54 52.11
CA ARG A 999 9.29 15.09 52.41
C ARG A 999 9.15 15.46 53.89
N SER A 1000 9.68 14.65 54.81
CA SER A 1000 9.65 14.91 56.24
C SER A 1000 10.46 16.16 56.63
N HIS A 1001 11.70 16.27 56.16
CA HIS A 1001 12.53 17.44 56.46
C HIS A 1001 11.99 18.73 55.81
N VAL A 1002 11.48 18.64 54.57
CA VAL A 1002 10.82 19.78 53.89
C VAL A 1002 9.52 20.18 54.58
N ALA A 1003 8.73 19.23 55.09
CA ALA A 1003 7.52 19.51 55.85
C ALA A 1003 7.85 20.21 57.18
N ASN A 1004 8.90 19.78 57.89
CA ASN A 1004 9.36 20.42 59.13
C ASN A 1004 9.85 21.85 58.88
N LEU A 1005 10.64 22.06 57.82
CA LEU A 1005 11.06 23.40 57.38
C LEU A 1005 9.85 24.30 57.06
N LYS A 1006 8.87 23.79 56.31
CA LYS A 1006 7.63 24.53 56.03
C LYS A 1006 6.84 24.85 57.30
N GLY A 1007 6.78 23.93 58.25
CA GLY A 1007 6.12 24.14 59.54
C GLY A 1007 6.79 25.24 60.36
N ILE A 1008 8.12 25.21 60.44
CA ILE A 1008 8.92 26.23 61.14
C ILE A 1008 8.76 27.59 60.46
N ILE A 1009 8.86 27.67 59.12
CA ILE A 1009 8.68 28.91 58.36
C ILE A 1009 7.28 29.50 58.60
N LYS A 1010 6.23 28.66 58.57
CA LYS A 1010 4.85 29.08 58.82
C LYS A 1010 4.63 29.58 60.25
N LEU A 1011 5.30 28.99 61.24
CA LEU A 1011 5.26 29.45 62.63
C LEU A 1011 6.01 30.78 62.81
N THR A 1012 7.14 30.97 62.12
CA THR A 1012 7.90 32.24 62.17
C THR A 1012 7.15 33.44 61.57
N GLU A 1013 6.27 33.21 60.59
CA GLU A 1013 5.40 34.26 60.03
C GLU A 1013 4.40 34.83 61.06
N SER A 1014 4.13 34.09 62.15
CA SER A 1014 3.15 34.45 63.19
C SER A 1014 3.73 35.04 64.48
N LEU A 1015 5.06 35.24 64.58
CA LEU A 1015 5.74 35.65 65.83
C LEU A 1015 6.38 37.05 65.78
N PRO A 1016 6.47 37.76 66.93
CA PRO A 1016 7.17 39.04 67.07
C PRO A 1016 8.67 38.99 66.73
N GLU A 1017 9.24 40.10 66.21
CA GLU A 1017 10.64 40.21 65.73
C GLU A 1017 11.71 39.78 66.76
N ASP A 1018 11.47 40.03 68.04
CA ASP A 1018 12.35 39.74 69.18
C ASP A 1018 12.46 38.25 69.51
N GLN A 1019 11.56 37.40 68.99
CA GLN A 1019 11.61 35.94 69.16
C GLN A 1019 12.02 35.19 67.88
N LYS A 1020 12.21 35.88 66.75
CA LYS A 1020 12.57 35.23 65.46
C LYS A 1020 14.01 34.70 65.43
N LEU A 1021 14.91 35.23 66.27
CA LEU A 1021 16.31 34.82 66.33
C LEU A 1021 16.48 33.36 66.81
N ASP A 1022 15.66 32.90 67.77
CA ASP A 1022 15.72 31.51 68.28
C ASP A 1022 15.24 30.47 67.25
N PHE A 1023 14.38 30.88 66.30
CA PHE A 1023 13.92 30.00 65.22
C PHE A 1023 14.97 29.78 64.14
N PHE A 1024 15.94 30.70 64.01
CA PHE A 1024 17.03 30.55 63.06
C PHE A 1024 17.95 29.37 63.44
N GLU A 1025 18.15 29.12 64.74
CA GLU A 1025 18.84 27.91 65.21
C GLU A 1025 18.07 26.63 64.88
N MET A 1026 16.74 26.66 64.98
CA MET A 1026 15.89 25.50 64.67
C MET A 1026 15.91 25.19 63.15
N VAL A 1027 15.86 26.22 62.30
CA VAL A 1027 16.04 26.09 60.84
C VAL A 1027 17.44 25.55 60.52
N LYS A 1028 18.48 26.09 61.18
CA LYS A 1028 19.87 25.62 61.01
C LYS A 1028 20.02 24.15 61.41
N THR A 1029 19.33 23.71 62.46
CA THR A 1029 19.32 22.32 62.92
C THR A 1029 18.66 21.39 61.89
N VAL A 1030 17.52 21.80 61.30
CA VAL A 1030 16.85 21.02 60.25
C VAL A 1030 17.66 21.01 58.94
N ALA A 1031 18.30 22.14 58.59
CA ALA A 1031 19.17 22.24 57.41
C ALA A 1031 20.42 21.35 57.54
N ASN A 1032 21.09 21.38 58.69
CA ASN A 1032 22.24 20.50 58.97
C ASN A 1032 21.83 19.02 58.96
N SER A 1033 20.64 18.71 59.50
CA SER A 1033 20.11 17.34 59.44
C SER A 1033 19.83 16.87 58.01
N LEU A 1034 19.36 17.76 57.13
CA LEU A 1034 19.12 17.47 55.72
C LEU A 1034 20.43 17.29 54.94
N ASP A 1035 21.44 18.11 55.21
CA ASP A 1035 22.76 18.00 54.60
C ASP A 1035 23.44 16.68 54.98
N GLU A 1036 23.36 16.28 56.25
CA GLU A 1036 23.87 15.00 56.73
C GLU A 1036 23.15 13.81 56.08
N THR A 1037 21.81 13.90 55.90
CA THR A 1037 21.10 12.86 55.13
C THR A 1037 21.54 12.81 53.67
N LEU A 1038 21.85 13.93 53.03
CA LEU A 1038 22.35 13.97 51.65
C LEU A 1038 23.73 13.33 51.52
N VAL A 1039 24.64 13.60 52.45
CA VAL A 1039 25.98 12.99 52.50
C VAL A 1039 25.86 11.47 52.59
N HIS A 1040 25.05 10.97 53.53
CA HIS A 1040 24.84 9.53 53.71
C HIS A 1040 24.16 8.84 52.51
N LEU A 1041 23.25 9.54 51.82
CA LEU A 1041 22.62 9.04 50.60
C LEU A 1041 23.62 8.96 49.45
N ASN A 1042 24.48 9.96 49.29
CA ASN A 1042 25.54 9.93 48.28
C ASN A 1042 26.54 8.81 48.52
N GLU A 1043 26.90 8.53 49.78
CA GLU A 1043 27.75 7.37 50.13
C GLU A 1043 27.08 6.04 49.77
N THR A 1044 25.79 5.90 50.07
CA THR A 1044 25.02 4.69 49.73
C THR A 1044 24.94 4.48 48.20
N ILE A 1045 24.77 5.56 47.42
CA ILE A 1045 24.75 5.51 45.95
C ILE A 1045 26.11 5.13 45.39
N LYS A 1046 27.22 5.67 45.92
CA LYS A 1046 28.58 5.28 45.50
C LYS A 1046 28.84 3.79 45.72
N ILE A 1047 28.37 3.24 46.84
CA ILE A 1047 28.50 1.81 47.12
C ILE A 1047 27.65 0.96 46.15
N GLN A 1048 26.44 1.41 45.79
CA GLN A 1048 25.55 0.68 44.88
C GLN A 1048 25.92 0.77 43.39
N THR A 1049 26.72 1.76 42.99
CA THR A 1049 27.04 2.04 41.57
C THR A 1049 28.27 1.29 41.02
N ASN A 1050 28.85 0.36 41.79
CA ASN A 1050 29.93 -0.54 41.33
C ASN A 1050 31.16 0.20 40.77
N GLU A 1051 31.52 1.37 41.31
CA GLU A 1051 32.89 1.88 41.14
C GLU A 1051 33.84 0.90 41.84
N ARG A 1052 34.90 0.44 41.15
CA ARG A 1052 35.87 -0.52 41.72
C ARG A 1052 36.45 0.04 43.03
N ILE A 1053 36.01 -0.50 44.16
CA ILE A 1053 36.51 -0.15 45.49
C ILE A 1053 37.98 -0.60 45.55
N GLN A 1054 38.90 0.34 45.76
CA GLN A 1054 40.31 0.04 45.94
C GLN A 1054 40.52 -0.53 47.35
N ILE A 1055 41.05 -1.74 47.44
CA ILE A 1055 41.41 -2.44 48.67
C ILE A 1055 42.94 -2.42 48.79
N GLU A 1056 43.43 -1.99 49.95
CA GLU A 1056 44.85 -1.85 50.25
C GLU A 1056 45.20 -2.56 51.57
N ASN A 1057 46.48 -2.91 51.76
CA ASN A 1057 46.96 -3.43 53.04
C ASN A 1057 47.18 -2.26 54.01
N ILE A 1058 46.30 -2.12 55.01
CA ILE A 1058 46.30 -0.99 55.95
C ILE A 1058 46.73 -1.47 57.33
N SER A 1059 47.55 -0.67 58.02
CA SER A 1059 47.84 -0.88 59.43
C SER A 1059 46.65 -0.44 60.28
N ILE A 1060 45.98 -1.42 60.90
CA ILE A 1060 44.82 -1.13 61.76
C ILE A 1060 45.18 -0.20 62.92
N ALA A 1061 46.39 -0.30 63.44
CA ALA A 1061 46.90 0.57 64.50
C ALA A 1061 47.04 2.03 64.07
N GLN A 1062 47.28 2.31 62.78
CA GLN A 1062 47.30 3.67 62.25
C GLN A 1062 45.89 4.23 62.12
N SER A 1063 44.94 3.45 61.58
CA SER A 1063 43.53 3.85 61.47
C SER A 1063 42.91 4.16 62.85
N ILE A 1064 43.16 3.32 63.87
CA ILE A 1064 42.63 3.59 65.21
C ILE A 1064 43.23 4.87 65.80
N LYS A 1065 44.52 5.16 65.59
CA LYS A 1065 45.12 6.44 66.02
C LYS A 1065 44.50 7.66 65.36
N LEU A 1066 44.15 7.57 64.08
CA LEU A 1066 43.43 8.66 63.38
C LEU A 1066 42.05 8.89 64.01
N VAL A 1067 41.35 7.80 64.35
CA VAL A 1067 40.06 7.85 65.04
C VAL A 1067 40.21 8.42 66.46
N GLU A 1068 41.21 8.00 67.23
CA GLU A 1068 41.52 8.55 68.56
C GLU A 1068 41.79 10.06 68.50
N HIS A 1069 42.53 10.52 67.50
CA HIS A 1069 42.76 11.95 67.29
C HIS A 1069 41.44 12.69 66.96
N SER A 1070 40.58 12.09 66.14
CA SER A 1070 39.27 12.68 65.82
C SER A 1070 38.32 12.74 67.02
N LEU A 1071 38.47 11.83 67.98
CA LEU A 1071 37.63 11.72 69.18
C LEU A 1071 38.30 12.29 70.44
N SER A 1072 39.41 13.01 70.31
CA SER A 1072 40.26 13.41 71.44
C SER A 1072 39.49 14.19 72.53
N LEU A 1073 38.63 15.11 72.13
CA LEU A 1073 37.78 15.89 73.04
C LEU A 1073 36.81 14.97 73.80
N THR A 1074 36.07 14.12 73.09
CA THR A 1074 35.11 13.20 73.69
C THR A 1074 35.79 12.20 74.62
N ILE A 1075 36.95 11.65 74.23
CA ILE A 1075 37.74 10.72 75.05
C ILE A 1075 38.18 11.42 76.35
N SER A 1076 38.60 12.69 76.27
CA SER A 1076 39.03 13.47 77.44
C SER A 1076 37.87 13.82 78.38
N GLU A 1077 36.69 14.11 77.84
CA GLU A 1077 35.49 14.44 78.62
C GLU A 1077 34.91 13.21 79.34
N THR A 1078 34.98 12.03 78.71
CA THR A 1078 34.40 10.80 79.26
C THR A 1078 35.42 9.90 79.97
N ASN A 1079 36.70 10.29 80.01
CA ASN A 1079 37.80 9.48 80.54
C ASN A 1079 37.87 8.05 79.93
N ALA A 1080 37.62 7.94 78.61
CA ALA A 1080 37.52 6.64 77.94
C ALA A 1080 38.89 5.97 77.75
N GLN A 1081 38.98 4.67 78.03
CA GLN A 1081 40.20 3.87 77.84
C GLN A 1081 40.05 2.93 76.65
N ILE A 1082 40.90 3.10 75.62
CA ILE A 1082 40.99 2.21 74.46
C ILE A 1082 42.21 1.29 74.62
N VAL A 1083 41.97 -0.02 74.58
CA VAL A 1083 43.00 -1.06 74.79
C VAL A 1083 43.16 -1.86 73.50
N TYR A 1084 44.41 -1.97 73.06
CA TYR A 1084 44.82 -2.76 71.90
C TYR A 1084 45.32 -4.14 72.34
N ASP A 1085 44.69 -5.21 71.84
CA ASP A 1085 45.12 -6.59 72.10
C ASP A 1085 45.52 -7.28 70.78
N PHE A 1086 46.56 -6.73 70.15
CA PHE A 1086 47.20 -7.26 68.93
C PHE A 1086 48.54 -6.54 68.67
N PRO A 1087 49.49 -7.17 67.95
CA PRO A 1087 50.76 -6.54 67.61
C PRO A 1087 50.60 -5.38 66.61
N LYS A 1088 51.32 -4.26 66.85
CA LYS A 1088 51.21 -3.01 66.06
C LYS A 1088 51.51 -3.14 64.55
N SER A 1089 52.08 -4.26 64.11
CA SER A 1089 52.47 -4.53 62.73
C SER A 1089 51.43 -5.27 61.89
N GLU A 1090 50.27 -5.62 62.44
CA GLU A 1090 49.24 -6.35 61.69
C GLU A 1090 48.57 -5.47 60.63
N LEU A 1091 48.36 -6.08 59.46
CA LEU A 1091 47.76 -5.46 58.28
C LEU A 1091 46.40 -6.11 58.01
N VAL A 1092 45.46 -5.29 57.54
CA VAL A 1092 44.13 -5.72 57.10
C VAL A 1092 43.89 -5.24 55.68
N GLN A 1093 43.30 -6.08 54.83
CA GLN A 1093 42.91 -5.72 53.46
C GLN A 1093 41.55 -5.01 53.52
N ALA A 1094 41.56 -3.69 53.36
CA ALA A 1094 40.35 -2.88 53.37
C ALA A 1094 40.50 -1.63 52.49
N ASN A 1095 39.39 -0.93 52.26
CA ASN A 1095 39.46 0.43 51.76
C ASN A 1095 39.78 1.40 52.92
N PRO A 1096 40.79 2.28 52.81
CA PRO A 1096 41.21 3.15 53.93
C PRO A 1096 40.07 4.02 54.47
N ALA A 1097 39.31 4.67 53.59
CA ALA A 1097 38.23 5.56 53.98
C ALA A 1097 37.06 4.81 54.63
N TYR A 1098 36.73 3.61 54.14
CA TYR A 1098 35.66 2.80 54.72
C TYR A 1098 36.07 2.21 56.07
N LEU A 1099 37.30 1.73 56.22
CA LEU A 1099 37.79 1.22 57.49
C LEU A 1099 37.81 2.31 58.56
N ASP A 1100 38.31 3.50 58.25
CA ASP A 1100 38.35 4.63 59.17
C ASP A 1100 36.93 5.06 59.59
N SER A 1101 35.98 5.11 58.65
CA SER A 1101 34.56 5.39 58.90
C SER A 1101 33.90 4.34 59.80
N VAL A 1102 34.13 3.05 59.53
CA VAL A 1102 33.63 1.93 60.33
C VAL A 1102 34.16 2.01 61.76
N LEU A 1103 35.47 2.20 61.93
CA LEU A 1103 36.11 2.31 63.25
C LEU A 1103 35.62 3.54 64.01
N LEU A 1104 35.51 4.70 63.35
CA LEU A 1104 34.98 5.93 63.95
C LEU A 1104 33.55 5.73 64.48
N ASN A 1105 32.67 5.13 63.67
CA ASN A 1105 31.29 4.88 64.05
C ASN A 1105 31.18 3.92 65.25
N LEU A 1106 31.93 2.83 65.24
CA LEU A 1106 31.85 1.83 66.32
C LEU A 1106 32.47 2.35 67.62
N ILE A 1107 33.66 2.97 67.56
CA ILE A 1107 34.32 3.53 68.75
C ILE A 1107 33.51 4.70 69.32
N SER A 1108 32.99 5.60 68.48
CA SER A 1108 32.12 6.69 68.93
C SER A 1108 30.84 6.16 69.61
N ASN A 1109 30.22 5.10 69.06
CA ASN A 1109 29.07 4.47 69.69
C ASN A 1109 29.42 3.85 71.05
N SER A 1110 30.54 3.16 71.15
CA SER A 1110 31.00 2.57 72.42
C SER A 1110 31.25 3.62 73.51
N ILE A 1111 31.71 4.82 73.14
CA ILE A 1111 31.84 5.95 74.08
C ILE A 1111 30.47 6.55 74.42
N LYS A 1112 29.61 6.79 73.41
CA LYS A 1112 28.30 7.45 73.55
C LYS A 1112 27.30 6.63 74.37
N TYR A 1113 27.37 5.30 74.31
CA TYR A 1113 26.43 4.39 74.98
C TYR A 1113 27.04 3.73 76.23
N CYS A 1114 27.91 4.44 76.95
CA CYS A 1114 28.48 4.00 78.21
C CYS A 1114 27.46 3.99 79.36
N LYS A 1115 27.74 3.24 80.43
CA LYS A 1115 26.95 3.26 81.67
C LYS A 1115 27.27 4.54 82.46
N LYS A 1116 26.24 5.18 83.03
CA LYS A 1116 26.44 6.36 83.90
C LYS A 1116 27.29 6.00 85.11
N GLY A 1117 28.41 6.71 85.31
CA GLY A 1117 29.31 6.54 86.45
C GLY A 1117 30.37 5.44 86.31
N VAL A 1118 30.51 4.84 85.12
CA VAL A 1118 31.57 3.88 84.80
C VAL A 1118 32.37 4.41 83.62
N ASP A 1119 33.69 4.45 83.75
CA ASP A 1119 34.58 4.90 82.68
C ASP A 1119 34.45 3.94 81.46
N PRO A 1120 34.25 4.47 80.24
CA PRO A 1120 34.14 3.65 79.04
C PRO A 1120 35.44 2.89 78.80
N LYS A 1121 35.37 1.57 78.70
CA LYS A 1121 36.50 0.71 78.35
C LYS A 1121 36.19 0.00 77.05
N ILE A 1122 37.04 0.22 76.04
CA ILE A 1122 36.91 -0.35 74.70
C ILE A 1122 38.13 -1.22 74.44
N THR A 1123 37.92 -2.51 74.22
CA THR A 1123 38.97 -3.46 73.86
C THR A 1123 38.84 -3.78 72.38
N ILE A 1124 39.92 -3.60 71.63
CA ILE A 1124 39.99 -3.94 70.21
C ILE A 1124 40.96 -5.10 70.04
N THR A 1125 40.49 -6.22 69.49
CA THR A 1125 41.32 -7.39 69.16
C THR A 1125 41.33 -7.64 67.65
N LEU A 1126 42.44 -8.17 67.14
CA LEU A 1126 42.58 -8.59 65.76
C LEU A 1126 43.06 -10.04 65.74
N THR A 1127 42.35 -10.90 65.00
CA THR A 1127 42.71 -12.31 64.82
C THR A 1127 42.71 -12.64 63.34
N GLN A 1128 43.80 -13.23 62.83
CA GLN A 1128 43.87 -13.70 61.46
C GLN A 1128 43.43 -15.17 61.36
N PHE A 1129 42.53 -15.45 60.42
CA PHE A 1129 42.06 -16.79 60.05
C PHE A 1129 42.42 -17.10 58.59
N PRO A 1130 42.49 -18.38 58.19
CA PRO A 1130 42.67 -18.75 56.79
C PRO A 1130 41.58 -18.12 55.90
N GLY A 1131 41.95 -17.13 55.10
CA GLY A 1131 41.06 -16.44 54.16
C GLY A 1131 40.39 -15.16 54.68
N TYR A 1132 40.48 -14.81 55.97
CA TYR A 1132 39.91 -13.57 56.50
C TYR A 1132 40.59 -13.06 57.79
N SER A 1133 40.59 -11.75 57.99
CA SER A 1133 40.96 -11.07 59.24
C SER A 1133 39.71 -10.71 60.03
N GLN A 1134 39.70 -10.99 61.33
CA GLN A 1134 38.60 -10.68 62.23
C GLN A 1134 38.99 -9.56 63.19
N ILE A 1135 38.27 -8.44 63.13
CA ILE A 1135 38.41 -7.29 64.05
C ILE A 1135 37.25 -7.36 65.04
N MET A 1136 37.55 -7.42 66.33
CA MET A 1136 36.54 -7.42 67.39
C MET A 1136 36.67 -6.14 68.23
N ILE A 1137 35.57 -5.40 68.38
CA ILE A 1137 35.49 -4.18 69.18
C ILE A 1137 34.48 -4.44 70.30
N GLN A 1138 34.96 -4.51 71.53
CA GLN A 1138 34.16 -4.82 72.71
C GLN A 1138 34.11 -3.62 73.66
N ASP A 1139 32.91 -3.25 74.11
CA ASP A 1139 32.70 -2.21 75.12
C ASP A 1139 32.06 -2.75 76.41
N ASN A 1140 32.17 -1.97 77.49
CA ASN A 1140 31.53 -2.21 78.79
C ASN A 1140 30.22 -1.41 78.98
N GLY A 1141 29.60 -0.98 77.87
CA GLY A 1141 28.47 -0.05 77.83
C GLY A 1141 27.12 -0.64 78.26
N MET A 1142 26.03 0.01 77.84
CA MET A 1142 24.67 -0.38 78.23
C MET A 1142 24.20 -1.71 77.63
N GLY A 1143 24.77 -2.15 76.51
CA GLY A 1143 24.36 -3.36 75.79
C GLY A 1143 22.97 -3.27 75.13
N ILE A 1144 22.70 -4.16 74.17
CA ILE A 1144 21.49 -4.19 73.33
C ILE A 1144 20.75 -5.51 73.57
N ASP A 1145 19.42 -5.47 73.68
CA ASP A 1145 18.58 -6.68 73.74
C ASP A 1145 18.42 -7.28 72.34
N LEU A 1146 19.31 -8.22 71.99
CA LEU A 1146 19.29 -8.90 70.70
C LEU A 1146 18.10 -9.85 70.51
N LYS A 1147 17.45 -10.33 71.58
CA LYS A 1147 16.24 -11.16 71.46
C LYS A 1147 15.06 -10.34 70.94
N LYS A 1148 15.00 -9.06 71.31
CA LYS A 1148 13.94 -8.14 70.88
C LYS A 1148 14.25 -7.43 69.56
N TYR A 1149 15.52 -7.12 69.30
CA TYR A 1149 15.91 -6.23 68.19
C TYR A 1149 16.90 -6.82 67.19
N GLY A 1150 17.35 -8.07 67.34
CA GLY A 1150 18.44 -8.68 66.57
C GLY A 1150 18.33 -8.53 65.05
N ASN A 1151 17.16 -8.80 64.49
CA ASN A 1151 16.93 -8.69 63.04
C ASN A 1151 16.83 -7.24 62.53
N MET A 1152 16.78 -6.25 63.44
CA MET A 1152 16.58 -4.84 63.13
C MET A 1152 17.81 -3.96 63.45
N VAL A 1153 18.86 -4.51 64.09
CA VAL A 1153 20.02 -3.72 64.56
C VAL A 1153 20.72 -2.98 63.43
N PHE A 1154 20.89 -3.62 62.28
CA PHE A 1154 21.48 -3.03 61.08
C PHE A 1154 20.44 -2.40 60.14
N GLY A 1155 19.21 -2.19 60.60
CA GLY A 1155 18.15 -1.56 59.80
C GLY A 1155 18.28 -0.03 59.74
N ILE A 1156 17.91 0.56 58.61
CA ILE A 1156 17.87 2.02 58.40
C ILE A 1156 16.90 2.69 59.42
N TYR A 1157 17.37 3.74 60.11
CA TYR A 1157 16.64 4.55 61.11
C TYR A 1157 16.17 3.80 62.38
N LYS A 1158 16.92 2.79 62.84
CA LYS A 1158 16.59 2.08 64.09
C LYS A 1158 17.43 2.61 65.27
N THR A 1159 16.76 2.95 66.37
CA THR A 1159 17.38 3.45 67.62
C THR A 1159 16.91 2.61 68.80
N PHE A 1160 17.84 2.14 69.63
CA PHE A 1160 17.55 1.16 70.70
C PHE A 1160 17.61 1.73 72.12
N HIS A 1161 18.24 2.90 72.28
CA HIS A 1161 18.30 3.66 73.51
C HIS A 1161 17.62 5.01 73.27
N GLY A 1162 16.76 5.46 74.18
CA GLY A 1162 15.96 6.70 74.06
C GLY A 1162 16.78 8.00 74.13
N ASN A 1163 17.94 8.02 73.49
CA ASN A 1163 18.83 9.16 73.37
C ASN A 1163 18.30 10.09 72.27
N LYS A 1164 18.08 11.37 72.60
CA LYS A 1164 17.48 12.36 71.68
C LYS A 1164 18.34 12.63 70.44
N ASP A 1165 19.64 12.32 70.49
CA ASP A 1165 20.60 12.53 69.40
C ASP A 1165 20.95 11.25 68.61
N ALA A 1166 20.14 10.19 68.71
CA ALA A 1166 20.36 8.95 67.96
C ALA A 1166 19.62 9.00 66.60
N LYS A 1167 20.37 8.99 65.49
CA LYS A 1167 19.82 9.06 64.12
C LYS A 1167 19.54 7.70 63.47
N GLY A 1168 20.09 6.61 64.02
CA GLY A 1168 19.83 5.24 63.56
C GLY A 1168 20.37 4.87 62.17
N LEU A 1169 21.35 5.63 61.66
CA LEU A 1169 21.93 5.41 60.32
C LEU A 1169 23.34 4.78 60.35
N GLY A 1170 24.13 5.05 61.41
CA GLY A 1170 25.55 4.69 61.48
C GLY A 1170 25.82 3.19 61.36
N LEU A 1171 25.04 2.33 62.03
CA LEU A 1171 25.23 0.87 61.96
C LEU A 1171 24.83 0.29 60.58
N PHE A 1172 23.84 0.88 59.92
CA PHE A 1172 23.46 0.47 58.55
C PHE A 1172 24.57 0.81 57.55
N ILE A 1173 25.15 2.00 57.63
CA ILE A 1173 26.29 2.41 56.78
C ILE A 1173 27.50 1.51 57.06
N THR A 1174 27.78 1.25 58.34
CA THR A 1174 28.87 0.36 58.76
C THR A 1174 28.74 -1.02 58.12
N ARG A 1175 27.54 -1.62 58.16
CA ARG A 1175 27.28 -2.91 57.49
C ARG A 1175 27.44 -2.83 55.98
N THR A 1176 26.90 -1.79 55.36
CA THR A 1176 26.96 -1.59 53.91
C THR A 1176 28.40 -1.42 53.42
N GLN A 1177 29.24 -0.69 54.17
CA GLN A 1177 30.67 -0.51 53.89
C GLN A 1177 31.46 -1.82 54.06
N VAL A 1178 31.17 -2.62 55.10
CA VAL A 1178 31.80 -3.92 55.32
C VAL A 1178 31.41 -4.94 54.23
N GLU A 1179 30.13 -5.04 53.88
CA GLU A 1179 29.64 -5.91 52.79
C GLU A 1179 30.22 -5.50 51.43
N ALA A 1180 30.42 -4.19 51.20
CA ALA A 1180 31.06 -3.67 49.99
C ALA A 1180 32.54 -4.07 49.85
N MET A 1181 33.21 -4.36 50.97
CA MET A 1181 34.57 -4.92 51.00
C MET A 1181 34.55 -6.46 50.98
N HIS A 1182 33.43 -7.09 50.63
CA HIS A 1182 33.19 -8.53 50.70
C HIS A 1182 33.37 -9.12 52.11
N GLY A 1183 33.24 -8.28 53.14
CA GLY A 1183 33.29 -8.67 54.53
C GLY A 1183 31.92 -8.94 55.13
N ASN A 1184 31.92 -9.37 56.39
CA ASN A 1184 30.73 -9.63 57.18
C ASN A 1184 30.82 -8.93 58.53
N ILE A 1185 29.68 -8.49 59.08
CA ILE A 1185 29.62 -7.87 60.41
C ILE A 1185 28.58 -8.58 61.28
N LYS A 1186 28.97 -8.93 62.51
CA LYS A 1186 28.13 -9.56 63.52
C LYS A 1186 28.12 -8.71 64.78
N ILE A 1187 27.08 -8.89 65.58
CA ILE A 1187 26.92 -8.23 66.86
C ILE A 1187 26.56 -9.26 67.93
N GLU A 1188 27.27 -9.19 69.05
CA GLU A 1188 26.95 -9.91 70.27
C GLU A 1188 26.76 -8.87 71.37
N SER A 1189 25.64 -8.92 72.08
CA SER A 1189 25.38 -7.93 73.12
C SER A 1189 24.39 -8.44 74.14
N GLU A 1190 24.66 -8.11 75.40
CA GLU A 1190 23.79 -8.41 76.52
C GLU A 1190 23.48 -7.12 77.30
N PRO A 1191 22.19 -6.83 77.58
CA PRO A 1191 21.80 -5.66 78.34
C PRO A 1191 22.51 -5.59 79.70
N GLY A 1192 23.14 -4.46 79.99
CA GLY A 1192 23.85 -4.22 81.25
C GLY A 1192 25.26 -4.79 81.31
N ILE A 1193 25.75 -5.48 80.29
CA ILE A 1193 27.12 -6.03 80.24
C ILE A 1193 27.96 -5.24 79.23
N GLY A 1194 27.49 -5.12 77.98
CA GLY A 1194 28.17 -4.37 76.92
C GLY A 1194 27.83 -4.87 75.52
N THR A 1195 28.48 -4.31 74.50
CA THR A 1195 28.34 -4.73 73.10
C THR A 1195 29.69 -5.14 72.52
N THR A 1196 29.69 -6.23 71.75
CA THR A 1196 30.82 -6.73 70.98
C THR A 1196 30.45 -6.73 69.50
N MET A 1197 31.19 -5.97 68.71
CA MET A 1197 31.06 -5.91 67.25
C MET A 1197 32.18 -6.73 66.62
N ILE A 1198 31.83 -7.66 65.74
CA ILE A 1198 32.78 -8.56 65.08
C ILE A 1198 32.73 -8.28 63.59
N ILE A 1199 33.86 -7.88 63.01
CA ILE A 1199 34.01 -7.59 61.59
C ILE A 1199 34.95 -8.62 60.98
N GLU A 1200 34.51 -9.31 59.94
CA GLU A 1200 35.28 -10.30 59.18
C GLU A 1200 35.59 -9.71 57.80
N LEU A 1201 36.86 -9.44 57.49
CA LEU A 1201 37.29 -8.93 56.18
C LEU A 1201 38.15 -9.97 55.47
N PRO A 1202 37.95 -10.23 54.17
CA PRO A 1202 38.75 -11.20 53.43
C PRO A 1202 40.23 -10.81 53.46
N PHE A 1203 41.11 -11.81 53.65
CA PHE A 1203 42.56 -11.61 53.74
C PHE A 1203 43.24 -12.70 52.91
N SER A 1204 43.97 -12.29 51.87
CA SER A 1204 44.78 -13.19 51.06
C SER A 1204 46.27 -12.91 51.27
N ASP A 1205 47.03 -13.98 51.55
CA ASP A 1205 48.51 -13.92 51.67
C ASP A 1205 49.21 -13.69 50.31
N GLN A 1206 48.46 -13.59 49.21
CA GLN A 1206 49.00 -13.45 47.86
C GLN A 1206 48.60 -12.11 47.24
N ILE A 1207 49.43 -11.09 47.46
CA ILE A 1207 49.51 -9.94 46.54
C ILE A 1207 50.88 -9.96 45.87
N SER A 1208 50.97 -10.62 44.72
CA SER A 1208 51.86 -10.24 43.60
C SER A 1208 51.68 -11.19 42.41
N LEU A 1209 50.89 -10.76 41.41
CA LEU A 1209 51.21 -10.77 39.97
C LEU A 1209 49.92 -10.58 39.15
N SER A 1210 49.55 -9.31 38.93
CA SER A 1210 48.99 -8.81 37.67
C SER A 1210 49.00 -7.29 37.67
#